data_AF-A0A9E3FJ40-F1
#
_entry.id   AF-A0A9E3FJ40-F1
#
_cell.length_a   1.000
_cell.length_b   1.000
_cell.length_c   1.000
_cell.angle_alpha   90.00
_cell.angle_beta   90.00
_cell.angle_gamma   90.00
#
_symmetry.space_group_name_H-M   'P 1'
#
loop_
_entity.id
_entity.type
_entity.pdbx_description
1 polymer ?
#
loop_
_entity_poly.entity_id
_entity_poly.type
_entity_poly.pdbx_seq_one_letter_code
_entity_poly.pdbx_strand_id
1 'polypeptide(L)'
;MRPEFISVVAPFNGSKNFKYFLQSLQQQSLDPTKFEVIIVEDGDHRADKITKLFHTKFSLRLVRFNRREGFDGHSAGLCRNAGAQVALGEYLVFIDSDCVLHPNCLDRHLEALRGGARVAVCGYASELPARRWDMLQEGFYESYDELDAAAKVDARVDWPAAESVSWDAWYSCNASVPRGIFFEAGGFDDSGFRCHDMDLAYRLFKAGCAFRYERDVRVIHVEHPRSIHSRDEQREGWRLLGEKHPELECYVFDRLLESHRYQLEIAGSCEEQFLQIVADLRGFRAGYAWVMPLGASVGAVVKGLHGTPHVEIHDKESVRIQLGLHRNCWDYEIFVPRITAAWSPAVTVLVPFYNAGGMIVKAVSSVLLQSVQRFELILIDDASTDDSVGYVRPFINDARVRLYSCSENLGLANALNLGLAHSTAPIIVHLDADDWLEPNALEEVCAGFAGSPEVGAVYGDILFHNGKGVVAERGRQVESYAEYFSYEYCQAPRAYRKESLLAVGGWSVADGHSGRYYEDRLTLAAVSERYEVRWLGKALYHCQYNPNSLSRFNPLMTASAKLAILYNQAVRRRCELSYRFDGGFLHGELGPRRPPKGRLSWSIVIPFRQGLDLLRLSVRSWLESDFAEHAGELIVVDDASGEDLRPVIALDPSKVKVVRQDAAQGPARARNAGAAAARYEMLFFSDADHIVPPDVLTRHTNRHAETEGAAAVVGCVFGRRAFTHVTPAIPRRHKEKLLSILRFDEMFLPAAEALVGEKEFWAIDREAASGVWAEAQQVAYTDYWLAKWGEIILEFGEELRGFKHRWTRLSTGSVSMSREVFERAGGFDDRLKSMEDWEFGIRLQEAGVGIVCAPEAEPLHQVHPTDEARGANNHAAVRLLATAHPGHVEQLLEDESYFSPPARHFFTPAAKEQYARARAEGAAPAGAASARDYCLITFDDGPHPLGTRLILDVLERQGAPALFFLMGHQVRTYGDVVKEVSRRGHEIGVHSWTHTDSSYLTSYDVTRMLSNSLDAVRDVTGSTPKYARPPYGKLSPSYAQACQSLGLTPVGWSASSEDWGANTERDVIIKLASEGARGKVLLFHDGTGDPEQTAAALEWLLGACRRAGIRPIPADEFARLGGLPALEVCNPFR
;
A
#
# COMPACT_ATOMS: atom_id res chain seq x y z
N MET A 1 58.67 6.06 6.59
CA MET A 1 57.61 5.98 7.60
C MET A 1 57.86 7.05 8.64
N ARG A 2 56.82 7.70 9.16
CA ARG A 2 56.93 8.65 10.26
C ARG A 2 56.64 7.88 11.56
N PRO A 3 57.60 7.78 12.50
CA PRO A 3 57.37 7.12 13.78
C PRO A 3 56.20 7.77 14.50
N GLU A 4 55.33 6.97 15.12
CA GLU A 4 54.11 7.44 15.81
C GLU A 4 53.06 8.13 14.91
N PHE A 5 53.05 7.86 13.60
CA PHE A 5 52.06 8.40 12.68
C PHE A 5 51.02 7.35 12.28
N ILE A 6 49.73 7.73 12.32
CA ILE A 6 48.59 6.86 12.00
C ILE A 6 48.02 7.19 10.61
N SER A 7 47.66 6.15 9.85
CA SER A 7 46.78 6.30 8.69
C SER A 7 45.43 5.68 8.98
N VAL A 8 44.39 6.51 9.09
CA VAL A 8 43.00 6.07 9.20
C VAL A 8 42.50 5.70 7.80
N VAL A 9 42.11 4.45 7.59
CA VAL A 9 41.61 3.94 6.31
C VAL A 9 40.12 3.65 6.46
N ALA A 10 39.31 4.37 5.69
CA ALA A 10 37.85 4.28 5.76
C ALA A 10 37.24 3.96 4.38
N PRO A 11 36.63 2.77 4.21
CA PRO A 11 35.88 2.47 3.00
C PRO A 11 34.59 3.31 2.97
N PHE A 12 34.37 4.06 1.89
CA PHE A 12 33.14 4.84 1.73
C PHE A 12 32.00 3.91 1.32
N ASN A 13 30.99 3.78 2.18
CA ASN A 13 29.85 2.87 1.98
C ASN A 13 28.61 3.55 1.36
N GLY A 14 28.73 4.80 0.90
CA GLY A 14 27.63 5.57 0.34
C GLY A 14 26.66 6.13 1.39
N SER A 15 27.01 6.05 2.68
CA SER A 15 26.17 6.53 3.78
C SER A 15 26.07 8.05 3.79
N LYS A 16 24.86 8.56 4.07
CA LYS A 16 24.61 9.98 4.36
C LYS A 16 25.30 10.44 5.66
N ASN A 17 25.76 9.51 6.50
CA ASN A 17 26.48 9.81 7.75
C ASN A 17 27.93 10.19 7.61
N PHE A 18 28.49 10.06 6.41
CA PHE A 18 29.90 10.30 6.19
C PHE A 18 30.39 11.68 6.69
N LYS A 19 29.49 12.68 6.69
CA LYS A 19 29.74 14.00 7.29
C LYS A 19 30.03 13.94 8.80
N TYR A 20 29.33 13.10 9.58
CA TYR A 20 29.53 12.95 11.03
C TYR A 20 30.82 12.20 11.34
N PHE A 21 31.15 11.20 10.52
CA PHE A 21 32.46 10.55 10.56
C PHE A 21 33.59 11.59 10.41
N LEU A 22 33.55 12.42 9.37
CA LEU A 22 34.53 13.50 9.17
C LEU A 22 34.53 14.54 10.30
N GLN A 23 33.37 14.90 10.85
CA GLN A 23 33.27 15.81 12.00
C GLN A 23 33.92 15.22 13.25
N SER A 24 33.66 13.96 13.57
CA SER A 24 34.24 13.29 14.75
C SER A 24 35.75 13.14 14.66
N LEU A 25 36.30 13.00 13.44
CA LEU A 25 37.74 13.04 13.19
C LEU A 25 38.37 14.43 13.45
N GLN A 26 37.63 15.52 13.22
CA GLN A 26 38.12 16.87 13.54
C GLN A 26 38.13 17.18 15.05
N GLN A 27 37.39 16.40 15.83
CA GLN A 27 37.30 16.51 17.28
C GLN A 27 38.30 15.60 18.01
N GLN A 28 39.17 14.90 17.28
CA GLN A 28 40.19 14.05 17.89
C GLN A 28 41.18 14.88 18.71
N SER A 29 41.55 14.38 19.89
CA SER A 29 42.54 15.00 20.77
C SER A 29 43.98 14.78 20.31
N LEU A 30 44.21 13.78 19.45
CA LEU A 30 45.49 13.55 18.80
C LEU A 30 45.83 14.73 17.86
N ASP A 31 47.08 15.19 17.91
CA ASP A 31 47.57 16.28 17.07
C ASP A 31 47.27 15.99 15.57
N PRO A 32 46.58 16.89 14.84
CA PRO A 32 46.24 16.70 13.43
C PRO A 32 47.42 16.49 12.48
N THR A 33 48.65 16.80 12.92
CA THR A 33 49.90 16.55 12.17
C THR A 33 50.45 15.13 12.38
N LYS A 34 49.87 14.34 13.29
CA LYS A 34 50.27 12.96 13.61
C LYS A 34 49.39 11.89 12.95
N PHE A 35 48.38 12.27 12.19
CA PHE A 35 47.59 11.32 11.43
C PHE A 35 47.15 11.85 10.07
N GLU A 36 46.75 10.92 9.22
CA GLU A 36 46.03 11.20 7.99
C GLU A 36 44.77 10.33 7.91
N VAL A 37 43.85 10.75 7.05
CA VAL A 37 42.60 10.04 6.77
C VAL A 37 42.55 9.73 5.28
N ILE A 38 42.32 8.46 4.96
CA ILE A 38 42.30 7.93 3.60
C ILE A 38 40.91 7.35 3.37
N ILE A 39 40.13 8.06 2.57
CA ILE A 39 38.79 7.65 2.17
C ILE A 39 38.91 6.88 0.87
N VAL A 40 38.35 5.69 0.82
CA VAL A 40 38.42 4.85 -0.37
C VAL A 40 37.03 4.66 -0.95
N GLU A 41 36.85 5.16 -2.17
CA GLU A 41 35.58 5.20 -2.88
C GLU A 41 35.55 4.12 -3.96
N ASP A 42 34.56 3.22 -3.89
CA ASP A 42 34.34 2.12 -4.82
C ASP A 42 33.15 2.42 -5.75
N GLY A 43 33.38 3.27 -6.76
CA GLY A 43 32.41 3.66 -7.79
C GLY A 43 31.32 4.65 -7.37
N ASP A 44 31.19 4.96 -6.07
CA ASP A 44 30.16 5.86 -5.53
C ASP A 44 30.71 7.29 -5.39
N HIS A 45 30.69 8.09 -6.46
CA HIS A 45 31.29 9.44 -6.59
C HIS A 45 30.83 10.53 -5.58
N ARG A 46 30.05 10.16 -4.55
CA ARG A 46 29.53 11.09 -3.54
C ARG A 46 30.59 11.46 -2.49
N ALA A 47 31.59 10.61 -2.22
CA ALA A 47 32.63 10.95 -1.27
C ALA A 47 33.41 12.17 -1.76
N ASP A 48 33.74 12.23 -3.06
CA ASP A 48 34.43 13.38 -3.67
C ASP A 48 33.73 14.71 -3.40
N LYS A 49 32.40 14.74 -3.55
CA LYS A 49 31.59 15.95 -3.29
C LYS A 49 31.69 16.37 -1.82
N ILE A 50 31.55 15.41 -0.90
CA ILE A 50 31.56 15.70 0.54
C ILE A 50 32.95 16.11 1.01
N THR A 51 34.01 15.39 0.60
CA THR A 51 35.38 15.71 1.01
C THR A 51 35.84 17.08 0.50
N LYS A 52 35.38 17.53 -0.67
CA LYS A 52 35.67 18.87 -1.20
C LYS A 52 35.01 19.99 -0.41
N LEU A 53 33.88 19.71 0.23
CA LEU A 53 33.14 20.66 1.05
C LEU A 53 33.66 20.73 2.49
N PHE A 54 34.51 19.79 2.92
CA PHE A 54 35.05 19.73 4.28
C PHE A 54 36.48 20.27 4.36
N HIS A 55 36.65 21.40 5.05
CA HIS A 55 37.98 21.88 5.46
C HIS A 55 38.45 21.11 6.70
N THR A 56 39.47 20.27 6.56
CA THR A 56 40.00 19.44 7.66
C THR A 56 41.27 20.04 8.28
N LYS A 57 41.44 19.85 9.59
CA LYS A 57 42.69 20.19 10.31
C LYS A 57 43.81 19.17 10.07
N PHE A 58 43.46 17.98 9.60
CA PHE A 58 44.36 16.85 9.32
C PHE A 58 44.48 16.62 7.81
N SER A 59 45.47 15.82 7.40
CA SER A 59 45.62 15.42 6.00
C SER A 59 44.50 14.45 5.59
N LEU A 60 43.68 14.83 4.62
CA LEU A 60 42.60 14.01 4.06
C LEU A 60 42.93 13.66 2.60
N ARG A 61 42.90 12.38 2.26
CA ARG A 61 43.13 11.86 0.90
C ARG A 61 41.95 11.00 0.46
N LEU A 62 41.49 11.24 -0.77
CA LEU A 62 40.48 10.41 -1.42
C LEU A 62 41.16 9.51 -2.45
N VAL A 63 40.89 8.21 -2.37
CA VAL A 63 41.38 7.19 -3.29
C VAL A 63 40.18 6.61 -4.02
N ARG A 64 40.21 6.65 -5.35
CA ARG A 64 39.18 6.00 -6.17
C ARG A 64 39.65 4.60 -6.55
N PHE A 65 38.82 3.63 -6.26
CA PHE A 65 38.99 2.25 -6.64
C PHE A 65 38.13 1.96 -7.88
N ASN A 66 38.75 1.51 -8.97
CA ASN A 66 38.03 1.11 -10.19
C ASN A 66 37.70 -0.39 -10.11
N ARG A 67 36.42 -0.73 -10.13
CA ARG A 67 35.93 -2.12 -10.08
C ARG A 67 36.44 -2.93 -11.27
N ARG A 68 36.65 -4.24 -11.06
CA ARG A 68 36.78 -5.20 -12.16
C ARG A 68 35.43 -5.37 -12.85
N GLU A 69 35.42 -5.52 -14.17
CA GLU A 69 34.22 -5.80 -14.96
C GLU A 69 33.50 -7.06 -14.42
N GLY A 70 32.19 -6.96 -14.15
CA GLY A 70 31.36 -8.09 -13.74
C GLY A 70 31.17 -8.33 -12.24
N PHE A 71 31.60 -7.41 -11.35
CA PHE A 71 31.36 -7.52 -9.90
C PHE A 71 30.20 -6.62 -9.43
N ASP A 72 29.08 -7.23 -9.02
CA ASP A 72 27.90 -6.54 -8.47
C ASP A 72 27.91 -6.57 -6.93
N GLY A 73 28.50 -5.55 -6.29
CA GLY A 73 28.54 -5.40 -4.83
C GLY A 73 29.52 -4.32 -4.35
N HIS A 74 29.43 -3.87 -3.09
CA HIS A 74 30.44 -3.01 -2.43
C HIS A 74 31.53 -3.87 -1.79
N SER A 75 32.80 -3.60 -2.07
CA SER A 75 33.92 -4.41 -1.54
C SER A 75 34.76 -3.68 -0.48
N ALA A 76 34.29 -3.71 0.77
CA ALA A 76 34.97 -3.06 1.90
C ALA A 76 36.43 -3.54 2.11
N GLY A 77 36.70 -4.84 1.95
CA GLY A 77 38.05 -5.39 2.06
C GLY A 77 39.01 -4.86 0.99
N LEU A 78 38.56 -4.79 -0.27
CA LEU A 78 39.35 -4.21 -1.37
C LEU A 78 39.64 -2.72 -1.15
N CYS A 79 38.63 -1.97 -0.68
CA CYS A 79 38.81 -0.58 -0.30
C CYS A 79 39.87 -0.42 0.79
N ARG A 80 39.81 -1.23 1.86
CA ARG A 80 40.79 -1.18 2.95
C ARG A 80 42.20 -1.53 2.46
N ASN A 81 42.35 -2.50 1.56
CA ASN A 81 43.63 -2.82 0.93
C ASN A 81 44.19 -1.64 0.12
N ALA A 82 43.37 -1.03 -0.74
CA ALA A 82 43.78 0.11 -1.55
C ALA A 82 44.21 1.31 -0.68
N GLY A 83 43.47 1.58 0.40
CA GLY A 83 43.83 2.62 1.36
C GLY A 83 45.13 2.31 2.10
N ALA A 84 45.31 1.07 2.57
CA ALA A 84 46.53 0.62 3.23
C ALA A 84 47.77 0.71 2.33
N GLN A 85 47.63 0.47 1.02
CA GLN A 85 48.73 0.60 0.06
C GLN A 85 49.26 2.03 -0.03
N VAL A 86 48.37 3.01 -0.04
CA VAL A 86 48.77 4.42 -0.18
C VAL A 86 49.06 5.11 1.16
N ALA A 87 48.79 4.46 2.29
CA ALA A 87 49.06 4.96 3.63
C ALA A 87 50.51 5.46 3.81
N LEU A 88 50.72 6.42 4.70
CA LEU A 88 52.04 6.96 5.09
C LEU A 88 52.43 6.58 6.52
N GLY A 89 51.44 6.26 7.36
CA GLY A 89 51.59 5.87 8.74
C GLY A 89 52.26 4.52 8.91
N GLU A 90 52.93 4.40 10.05
CA GLU A 90 53.47 3.15 10.55
C GLU A 90 52.35 2.21 11.01
N TYR A 91 51.25 2.80 11.48
CA TYR A 91 50.06 2.08 11.95
C TYR A 91 48.86 2.38 11.05
N LEU A 92 48.10 1.32 10.75
CA LEU A 92 46.82 1.40 10.06
C LEU A 92 45.70 1.36 11.09
N VAL A 93 44.76 2.28 11.00
CA VAL A 93 43.54 2.29 11.80
C VAL A 93 42.37 2.15 10.83
N PHE A 94 41.62 1.06 10.91
CA PHE A 94 40.45 0.81 10.09
C PHE A 94 39.20 1.25 10.84
N ILE A 95 38.42 2.13 10.21
CA ILE A 95 37.16 2.63 10.75
C ILE A 95 36.17 2.77 9.60
N ASP A 96 34.93 2.34 9.81
CA ASP A 96 33.90 2.47 8.79
C ASP A 96 33.39 3.91 8.70
N SER A 97 33.01 4.32 7.47
CA SER A 97 32.63 5.70 7.17
C SER A 97 31.29 6.14 7.77
N ASP A 98 30.60 5.25 8.44
CA ASP A 98 29.34 5.44 9.19
C ASP A 98 29.52 5.36 10.71
N CYS A 99 30.75 5.31 11.20
CA CYS A 99 31.06 5.40 12.62
C CYS A 99 31.21 6.87 13.09
N VAL A 100 30.81 7.13 14.34
CA VAL A 100 31.13 8.37 15.06
C VAL A 100 32.18 8.05 16.11
N LEU A 101 33.36 8.67 16.02
CA LEU A 101 34.48 8.38 16.91
C LEU A 101 34.39 9.19 18.20
N HIS A 102 34.76 8.57 19.33
CA HIS A 102 34.99 9.29 20.56
C HIS A 102 36.17 10.27 20.39
N PRO A 103 36.19 11.47 21.00
CA PRO A 103 37.27 12.45 20.85
C PRO A 103 38.68 11.93 21.16
N ASN A 104 38.83 10.89 21.98
CA ASN A 104 40.15 10.31 22.30
C ASN A 104 40.47 9.03 21.51
N CYS A 105 39.64 8.63 20.55
CA CYS A 105 39.73 7.33 19.87
C CYS A 105 41.10 7.09 19.21
N LEU A 106 41.60 8.04 18.41
CA LEU A 106 42.87 7.88 17.69
C LEU A 106 44.10 7.91 18.62
N ASP A 107 44.05 8.74 19.66
CA ASP A 107 45.13 8.81 20.65
C ASP A 107 45.25 7.48 21.41
N ARG A 108 44.11 6.90 21.82
CA ARG A 108 44.07 5.58 22.46
C ARG A 108 44.53 4.44 21.56
N HIS A 109 44.18 4.46 20.27
CA HIS A 109 44.77 3.51 19.32
C HIS A 109 46.29 3.62 19.26
N LEU A 110 46.83 4.86 19.18
CA LEU A 110 48.27 5.08 19.12
C LEU A 110 48.97 4.59 20.39
N GLU A 111 48.42 4.91 21.56
CA GLU A 111 48.93 4.47 22.85
C GLU A 111 48.93 2.94 22.98
N ALA A 112 47.86 2.28 22.55
CA ALA A 112 47.76 0.82 22.61
C ALA A 112 48.72 0.11 21.66
N LEU A 113 49.09 0.75 20.55
CA LEU A 113 50.06 0.24 19.58
C LEU A 113 51.52 0.53 19.97
N ARG A 114 51.77 1.55 20.82
CA ARG A 114 53.13 1.92 21.26
C ARG A 114 53.81 0.76 22.01
N GLY A 115 55.00 0.38 21.55
CA GLY A 115 55.83 -0.65 22.18
C GLY A 115 55.53 -2.10 21.75
N GLY A 116 54.48 -2.34 20.94
CA GLY A 116 54.10 -3.66 20.45
C GLY A 116 54.34 -3.84 18.96
N ALA A 117 55.51 -4.36 18.56
CA ALA A 117 55.85 -4.56 17.14
C ALA A 117 54.90 -5.51 16.37
N ARG A 118 54.11 -6.32 17.09
CA ARG A 118 53.15 -7.29 16.55
C ARG A 118 51.85 -7.31 17.37
N VAL A 119 51.28 -6.14 17.66
CA VAL A 119 50.00 -6.03 18.39
C VAL A 119 48.92 -5.43 17.49
N ALA A 120 47.77 -6.08 17.41
CA ALA A 120 46.54 -5.63 16.80
C ALA A 120 45.57 -5.14 17.89
N VAL A 121 44.97 -3.98 17.74
CA VAL A 121 44.04 -3.39 18.73
C VAL A 121 42.60 -3.52 18.23
N CYS A 122 41.74 -4.05 19.08
CA CYS A 122 40.30 -4.16 18.89
C CYS A 122 39.62 -3.08 19.74
N GLY A 123 38.89 -2.15 19.10
CA GLY A 123 38.16 -1.10 19.79
C GLY A 123 36.71 -1.50 20.10
N TYR A 124 36.09 -0.75 21.02
CA TYR A 124 34.67 -0.87 21.37
C TYR A 124 33.77 -0.14 20.36
N ALA A 125 32.69 -0.78 19.94
CA ALA A 125 31.66 -0.20 19.10
C ALA A 125 30.27 -0.39 19.72
N SER A 126 29.54 0.70 19.94
CA SER A 126 28.10 0.68 20.27
C SER A 126 27.27 0.91 19.01
N GLU A 127 26.05 0.38 18.95
CA GLU A 127 25.22 0.42 17.74
C GLU A 127 24.01 1.35 17.93
N LEU A 128 23.88 2.37 17.08
CA LEU A 128 22.69 3.22 17.06
C LEU A 128 21.67 2.66 16.05
N PRO A 129 20.49 2.19 16.49
CA PRO A 129 19.49 1.59 15.60
C PRO A 129 18.94 2.55 14.55
N ALA A 130 18.55 2.03 13.38
CA ALA A 130 18.04 2.81 12.25
C ALA A 130 16.79 3.63 12.59
N ARG A 131 15.94 3.17 13.51
CA ARG A 131 14.79 3.94 14.02
C ARG A 131 15.17 5.19 14.84
N ARG A 132 16.42 5.26 15.30
CA ARG A 132 17.01 6.40 16.02
C ARG A 132 17.95 7.20 15.11
N TRP A 133 17.94 6.91 13.82
CA TRP A 133 18.74 7.57 12.79
C TRP A 133 18.51 9.07 12.73
N ASP A 134 17.23 9.45 12.68
CA ASP A 134 16.78 10.84 12.74
C ASP A 134 17.50 11.52 13.91
N MET A 135 17.65 10.80 15.04
CA MET A 135 18.27 11.38 16.22
C MET A 135 19.69 11.94 15.99
N LEU A 136 20.49 11.23 15.19
CA LEU A 136 21.86 11.57 14.88
C LEU A 136 21.98 12.57 13.75
N GLN A 137 21.11 12.42 12.74
CA GLN A 137 21.00 13.42 11.71
C GLN A 137 20.77 14.70 12.45
N GLU A 138 19.69 14.79 13.17
CA GLU A 138 19.24 16.06 13.64
C GLU A 138 19.80 16.50 15.00
N GLY A 139 20.77 15.72 15.47
CA GLY A 139 21.89 16.16 16.28
C GLY A 139 21.73 15.96 17.78
N PHE A 140 20.66 15.33 18.30
CA PHE A 140 20.08 15.41 19.69
C PHE A 140 21.01 15.47 20.88
N TYR A 141 22.27 15.16 20.69
CA TYR A 141 23.22 14.86 21.72
C TYR A 141 24.20 16.02 21.81
N GLU A 142 24.35 16.55 23.02
CA GLU A 142 25.30 17.63 23.31
C GLU A 142 26.72 17.07 23.51
N SER A 143 26.83 15.77 23.76
CA SER A 143 28.10 15.07 23.95
C SER A 143 28.07 13.65 23.38
N TYR A 144 29.27 13.10 23.16
CA TYR A 144 29.45 11.72 22.74
C TYR A 144 28.83 10.73 23.73
N ASP A 145 28.95 10.97 25.04
CA ASP A 145 28.46 10.03 26.05
C ASP A 145 26.92 9.96 26.09
N GLU A 146 26.22 11.05 25.77
CA GLU A 146 24.75 11.03 25.60
C GLU A 146 24.34 10.21 24.36
N LEU A 147 25.09 10.35 23.26
CA LEU A 147 24.86 9.58 22.05
C LEU A 147 25.15 8.09 22.29
N ASP A 148 26.24 7.77 23.00
CA ASP A 148 26.61 6.41 23.40
C ASP A 148 25.56 5.80 24.34
N ALA A 149 25.00 6.58 25.28
CA ALA A 149 23.90 6.13 26.13
C ALA A 149 22.63 5.76 25.33
N ALA A 150 22.35 6.50 24.24
CA ALA A 150 21.24 6.17 23.35
C ALA A 150 21.53 4.98 22.41
N ALA A 151 22.79 4.69 22.13
CA ALA A 151 23.24 3.54 21.35
C ALA A 151 23.31 2.22 22.16
N LYS A 152 23.35 2.27 23.50
CA LYS A 152 23.55 1.10 24.39
C LYS A 152 22.40 0.06 24.47
N VAL A 153 21.49 0.03 23.50
CA VAL A 153 20.42 -1.00 23.44
C VAL A 153 20.97 -2.34 22.93
N ASP A 154 22.10 -2.35 22.22
CA ASP A 154 22.70 -3.58 21.65
C ASP A 154 24.25 -3.48 21.61
N ALA A 155 24.89 -3.40 22.78
CA ALA A 155 26.35 -3.39 22.84
C ALA A 155 26.90 -4.80 22.52
N ARG A 156 27.80 -4.91 21.54
CA ARG A 156 28.56 -6.16 21.30
C ARG A 156 29.49 -6.41 22.49
N VAL A 157 29.01 -7.21 23.45
CA VAL A 157 29.70 -7.81 24.61
C VAL A 157 30.67 -6.89 25.35
N ASP A 158 30.40 -6.63 26.64
CA ASP A 158 31.28 -5.85 27.51
C ASP A 158 32.50 -6.68 27.94
N TRP A 159 33.48 -6.86 27.03
CA TRP A 159 34.73 -7.54 27.34
C TRP A 159 35.55 -6.70 28.34
N PRO A 160 36.16 -7.30 29.38
CA PRO A 160 37.08 -6.58 30.24
C PRO A 160 38.29 -6.11 29.42
N ALA A 161 38.79 -4.90 29.72
CA ALA A 161 40.06 -4.46 29.18
C ALA A 161 41.14 -5.49 29.53
N ALA A 162 41.76 -6.09 28.51
CA ALA A 162 42.67 -7.21 28.66
C ALA A 162 43.88 -7.01 27.76
N GLU A 163 45.08 -7.29 28.30
CA GLU A 163 46.33 -7.18 27.54
C GLU A 163 46.38 -8.12 26.33
N SER A 164 45.61 -9.22 26.37
CA SER A 164 45.43 -10.15 25.26
C SER A 164 43.99 -10.64 25.20
N VAL A 165 43.38 -10.57 24.01
CA VAL A 165 42.12 -11.20 23.62
C VAL A 165 42.35 -12.16 22.48
N SER A 166 41.34 -12.98 22.18
CA SER A 166 41.37 -13.84 20.99
C SER A 166 41.20 -13.00 19.72
N TRP A 167 41.73 -13.52 18.61
CA TRP A 167 41.74 -12.84 17.31
C TRP A 167 40.33 -12.55 16.76
N ASP A 168 39.33 -13.32 17.19
CA ASP A 168 37.93 -13.15 16.81
C ASP A 168 37.23 -11.95 17.49
N ALA A 169 37.92 -11.25 18.39
CA ALA A 169 37.48 -9.93 18.86
C ALA A 169 37.74 -8.82 17.82
N TRP A 170 38.44 -9.12 16.72
CA TRP A 170 38.79 -8.15 15.69
C TRP A 170 37.60 -7.82 14.79
N TYR A 171 37.25 -6.54 14.72
CA TYR A 171 36.24 -6.07 13.78
C TYR A 171 36.69 -4.74 13.18
N SER A 172 36.80 -4.68 11.86
CA SER A 172 37.54 -3.60 11.20
C SER A 172 36.77 -2.27 11.10
N CYS A 173 35.54 -2.20 11.64
CA CYS A 173 34.85 -0.93 11.83
C CYS A 173 35.47 -0.08 12.96
N ASN A 174 36.31 -0.68 13.81
CA ASN A 174 37.10 -0.01 14.84
C ASN A 174 38.31 -0.86 15.29
N ALA A 175 39.34 -0.95 14.45
CA ALA A 175 40.51 -1.76 14.76
C ALA A 175 41.81 -1.17 14.20
N SER A 176 42.96 -1.49 14.79
CA SER A 176 44.25 -0.99 14.32
C SER A 176 45.38 -2.01 14.37
N VAL A 177 46.34 -1.90 13.45
CA VAL A 177 47.44 -2.86 13.30
C VAL A 177 48.68 -2.19 12.71
N PRO A 178 49.90 -2.61 13.07
CA PRO A 178 51.11 -2.17 12.40
C PRO A 178 51.06 -2.50 10.92
N ARG A 179 51.40 -1.53 10.07
CA ARG A 179 51.31 -1.69 8.61
C ARG A 179 52.15 -2.86 8.10
N GLY A 180 53.33 -3.08 8.69
CA GLY A 180 54.24 -4.16 8.30
C GLY A 180 53.57 -5.54 8.41
N ILE A 181 52.94 -5.83 9.56
CA ILE A 181 52.31 -7.14 9.79
C ILE A 181 51.00 -7.31 9.01
N PHE A 182 50.27 -6.22 8.72
CA PHE A 182 49.12 -6.26 7.81
C PHE A 182 49.49 -6.79 6.42
N PHE A 183 50.59 -6.29 5.85
CA PHE A 183 51.07 -6.77 4.55
C PHE A 183 51.73 -8.15 4.63
N GLU A 184 52.43 -8.46 5.73
CA GLU A 184 52.95 -9.81 6.00
C GLU A 184 51.83 -10.86 6.01
N ALA A 185 50.68 -10.53 6.61
CA ALA A 185 49.50 -11.40 6.63
C ALA A 185 48.77 -11.46 5.28
N GLY A 186 49.06 -10.57 4.33
CA GLY A 186 48.49 -10.55 2.97
C GLY A 186 47.30 -9.60 2.77
N GLY A 187 46.99 -8.71 3.71
CA GLY A 187 45.83 -7.79 3.63
C GLY A 187 44.48 -8.50 3.62
N PHE A 188 43.37 -7.79 3.36
CA PHE A 188 42.04 -8.40 3.26
C PHE A 188 41.93 -9.29 2.01
N ASP A 189 41.21 -10.40 2.09
CA ASP A 189 40.92 -11.25 0.93
C ASP A 189 39.79 -10.66 0.07
N ASP A 190 39.95 -10.73 -1.26
CA ASP A 190 39.08 -10.14 -2.26
C ASP A 190 38.19 -11.14 -3.02
N SER A 191 38.20 -12.41 -2.62
CA SER A 191 37.39 -13.49 -3.23
C SER A 191 35.86 -13.35 -3.10
N GLY A 192 35.36 -12.24 -2.54
CA GLY A 192 33.93 -11.87 -2.57
C GLY A 192 33.08 -12.35 -1.40
N PHE A 193 33.67 -12.87 -0.31
CA PHE A 193 32.92 -13.34 0.86
C PHE A 193 32.82 -12.29 1.99
N ARG A 194 31.72 -12.31 2.76
CA ARG A 194 31.41 -11.30 3.80
C ARG A 194 32.11 -11.52 5.16
N CYS A 195 33.03 -12.47 5.30
CA CYS A 195 33.80 -12.75 6.54
C CYS A 195 35.29 -12.32 6.45
N HIS A 196 35.60 -11.32 5.63
CA HIS A 196 36.98 -10.84 5.39
C HIS A 196 37.71 -10.36 6.66
N ASP A 197 36.99 -9.85 7.65
CA ASP A 197 37.57 -9.44 8.94
C ASP A 197 38.14 -10.63 9.72
N MET A 198 37.38 -11.71 9.81
CA MET A 198 37.77 -12.93 10.52
C MET A 198 38.93 -13.64 9.82
N ASP A 199 38.90 -13.70 8.49
CA ASP A 199 40.00 -14.27 7.70
C ASP A 199 41.32 -13.50 7.88
N LEU A 200 41.30 -12.16 7.84
CA LEU A 200 42.49 -11.37 8.09
C LEU A 200 42.95 -11.51 9.55
N ALA A 201 42.04 -11.43 10.51
CA ALA A 201 42.36 -11.56 11.93
C ALA A 201 43.04 -12.91 12.23
N TYR A 202 42.52 -13.99 11.67
CA TYR A 202 43.14 -15.31 11.80
C TYR A 202 44.52 -15.39 11.15
N ARG A 203 44.71 -14.78 9.96
CA ARG A 203 46.03 -14.72 9.31
C ARG A 203 47.04 -13.87 10.09
N LEU A 204 46.61 -12.77 10.68
CA LEU A 204 47.42 -11.96 11.60
C LEU A 204 47.83 -12.77 12.84
N PHE A 205 46.89 -13.53 13.42
CA PHE A 205 47.18 -14.45 14.52
C PHE A 205 48.24 -15.50 14.12
N LYS A 206 48.10 -16.14 12.95
CA LYS A 206 49.11 -17.09 12.45
C LYS A 206 50.47 -16.44 12.14
N ALA A 207 50.49 -15.16 11.79
CA ALA A 207 51.72 -14.37 11.67
C ALA A 207 52.34 -13.99 13.02
N GLY A 208 51.76 -14.40 14.15
CA GLY A 208 52.24 -14.14 15.50
C GLY A 208 51.86 -12.76 16.03
N CYS A 209 50.75 -12.18 15.54
CA CYS A 209 50.18 -10.95 16.05
C CYS A 209 49.32 -11.23 17.30
N ALA A 210 49.57 -10.51 18.39
CA ALA A 210 48.71 -10.53 19.58
C ALA A 210 47.56 -9.53 19.42
N PHE A 211 46.37 -9.87 19.91
CA PHE A 211 45.20 -9.00 19.86
C PHE A 211 44.93 -8.40 21.24
N ARG A 212 44.68 -7.10 21.31
CA ARG A 212 44.46 -6.35 22.55
C ARG A 212 43.13 -5.61 22.44
N TYR A 213 42.23 -5.81 23.40
CA TYR A 213 40.95 -5.12 23.43
C TYR A 213 41.01 -3.88 24.30
N GLU A 214 40.69 -2.72 23.72
CA GLU A 214 40.76 -1.43 24.38
C GLU A 214 39.37 -0.80 24.50
N ARG A 215 38.79 -0.89 25.70
CA ARG A 215 37.43 -0.39 25.98
C ARG A 215 37.30 1.12 25.78
N ASP A 216 38.39 1.87 25.94
CA ASP A 216 38.41 3.33 25.79
C ASP A 216 38.57 3.79 24.33
N VAL A 217 38.86 2.85 23.41
CA VAL A 217 38.86 3.09 21.97
C VAL A 217 37.41 2.93 21.49
N ARG A 218 36.62 4.00 21.59
CA ARG A 218 35.16 3.95 21.40
C ARG A 218 34.72 4.56 20.07
N VAL A 219 33.87 3.84 19.35
CA VAL A 219 33.07 4.37 18.24
C VAL A 219 31.58 4.03 18.43
N ILE A 220 30.71 4.81 17.79
CA ILE A 220 29.30 4.48 17.66
C ILE A 220 29.06 4.16 16.18
N HIS A 221 28.69 2.93 15.89
CA HIS A 221 28.30 2.49 14.56
C HIS A 221 26.84 2.87 14.31
N VAL A 222 26.57 3.56 13.22
CA VAL A 222 25.24 4.10 12.93
C VAL A 222 24.59 3.27 11.84
N GLU A 223 23.51 2.56 12.19
CA GLU A 223 22.81 1.66 11.28
C GLU A 223 22.23 2.43 10.08
N HIS A 224 22.42 1.92 8.86
CA HIS A 224 21.91 2.50 7.62
C HIS A 224 21.20 1.42 6.77
N PRO A 225 20.42 1.78 5.72
CA PRO A 225 19.64 0.79 4.96
C PRO A 225 20.45 -0.33 4.27
N ARG A 226 21.78 -0.18 4.13
CA ARG A 226 22.67 -1.25 3.65
C ARG A 226 23.34 -2.04 4.79
N SER A 227 23.20 -1.62 6.06
CA SER A 227 23.57 -2.38 7.27
C SER A 227 22.65 -3.58 7.48
N ILE A 228 21.46 -3.57 6.88
CA ILE A 228 20.56 -4.72 6.84
C ILE A 228 21.13 -5.71 5.81
N HIS A 229 21.97 -6.62 6.29
CA HIS A 229 22.48 -7.73 5.50
C HIS A 229 21.47 -8.86 5.46
N SER A 230 21.41 -9.60 4.35
CA SER A 230 20.71 -10.87 4.37
C SER A 230 21.50 -11.86 5.25
N ARG A 231 20.82 -12.56 6.16
CA ARG A 231 21.47 -13.55 7.04
C ARG A 231 22.02 -14.74 6.24
N ASP A 232 21.60 -14.91 4.99
CA ASP A 232 22.12 -15.90 4.04
C ASP A 232 23.53 -15.57 3.57
N GLU A 233 23.83 -14.28 3.32
CA GLU A 233 25.18 -13.86 2.95
C GLU A 233 26.19 -14.01 4.09
N GLN A 234 25.77 -13.85 5.36
CA GLN A 234 26.64 -14.11 6.52
C GLN A 234 26.92 -15.61 6.69
N ARG A 235 25.91 -16.48 6.53
CA ARG A 235 26.08 -17.94 6.61
C ARG A 235 27.02 -18.46 5.53
N GLU A 236 26.87 -17.96 4.31
CA GLU A 236 27.79 -18.32 3.21
C GLU A 236 29.22 -17.82 3.47
N GLY A 237 29.37 -16.64 4.08
CA GLY A 237 30.67 -16.13 4.52
C GLY A 237 31.39 -17.04 5.53
N TRP A 238 30.66 -17.54 6.54
CA TRP A 238 31.21 -18.48 7.52
C TRP A 238 31.62 -19.82 6.88
N ARG A 239 30.80 -20.34 5.97
CA ARG A 239 31.10 -21.58 5.22
C ARG A 239 32.40 -21.47 4.44
N LEU A 240 32.56 -20.40 3.66
CA LEU A 240 33.78 -20.14 2.87
C LEU A 240 35.02 -19.95 3.74
N LEU A 241 34.88 -19.34 4.93
CA LEU A 241 35.99 -19.22 5.90
C LEU A 241 36.47 -20.60 6.36
N GLY A 242 35.55 -21.53 6.64
CA GLY A 242 35.87 -22.91 7.03
C GLY A 242 36.51 -23.73 5.90
N GLU A 243 36.10 -23.51 4.65
CA GLU A 243 36.76 -24.14 3.49
C GLU A 243 38.20 -23.64 3.30
N LYS A 244 38.43 -22.34 3.53
CA LYS A 244 39.74 -21.72 3.36
C LYS A 244 40.70 -22.02 4.50
N HIS A 245 40.21 -22.09 5.73
CA HIS A 245 40.96 -22.48 6.92
C HIS A 245 40.27 -23.67 7.60
N PRO A 246 40.47 -24.90 7.11
CA PRO A 246 39.85 -26.10 7.67
C PRO A 246 40.12 -26.29 9.17
N GLU A 247 41.23 -25.77 9.67
CA GLU A 247 41.56 -25.80 11.10
C GLU A 247 40.64 -24.93 11.99
N LEU A 248 39.83 -24.05 11.38
CA LEU A 248 38.77 -23.29 12.06
C LEU A 248 37.42 -23.99 12.04
N GLU A 249 37.32 -25.24 11.58
CA GLU A 249 36.05 -25.97 11.45
C GLU A 249 35.19 -25.89 12.71
N CYS A 250 35.76 -26.15 13.90
CA CYS A 250 35.01 -26.04 15.16
C CYS A 250 34.53 -24.61 15.46
N TYR A 251 35.37 -23.61 15.19
CA TYR A 251 35.03 -22.20 15.41
C TYR A 251 33.93 -21.73 14.44
N VAL A 252 34.03 -22.10 13.15
CA VAL A 252 33.03 -21.81 12.13
C VAL A 252 31.72 -22.52 12.45
N PHE A 253 31.79 -23.77 12.91
CA PHE A 253 30.64 -24.51 13.38
C PHE A 253 29.97 -23.83 14.58
N ASP A 254 30.74 -23.36 15.56
CA ASP A 254 30.24 -22.62 16.72
C ASP A 254 29.57 -21.29 16.32
N ARG A 255 30.12 -20.53 15.35
CA ARG A 255 29.50 -19.26 14.87
C ARG A 255 28.27 -19.48 14.00
N LEU A 256 28.24 -20.55 13.21
CA LEU A 256 27.03 -21.00 12.50
C LEU A 256 25.95 -21.46 13.48
N LEU A 257 26.35 -22.14 14.57
CA LEU A 257 25.49 -22.51 15.68
C LEU A 257 25.01 -21.29 16.48
N GLU A 258 25.83 -20.27 16.74
CA GLU A 258 25.44 -19.02 17.41
C GLU A 258 24.44 -18.19 16.60
N SER A 259 24.66 -18.08 15.29
CA SER A 259 23.73 -17.42 14.37
C SER A 259 22.37 -18.14 14.33
N HIS A 260 22.38 -19.46 14.55
CA HIS A 260 21.19 -20.27 14.75
C HIS A 260 20.64 -20.14 16.19
N ARG A 261 21.52 -20.05 17.19
CA ARG A 261 21.23 -19.97 18.62
C ARG A 261 20.65 -18.63 19.04
N TYR A 262 20.97 -17.46 18.49
CA TYR A 262 20.32 -16.20 18.93
C TYR A 262 18.83 -16.10 18.52
N GLN A 263 18.45 -16.75 17.42
CA GLN A 263 17.04 -17.00 17.08
C GLN A 263 16.41 -18.06 17.98
N LEU A 264 17.23 -18.95 18.53
CA LEU A 264 16.81 -19.94 19.49
C LEU A 264 16.96 -19.45 20.94
N GLU A 265 17.78 -18.50 21.41
CA GLU A 265 18.36 -18.54 22.77
C GLU A 265 17.38 -18.15 23.89
N ILE A 266 16.33 -17.40 23.58
CA ILE A 266 15.18 -17.23 24.48
C ILE A 266 14.20 -18.43 24.36
N ALA A 267 14.13 -19.05 23.19
CA ALA A 267 13.37 -20.29 22.93
C ALA A 267 14.15 -21.59 23.25
N GLY A 268 15.45 -21.51 23.53
CA GLY A 268 16.49 -22.47 23.10
C GLY A 268 17.32 -22.98 24.26
N SER A 269 17.58 -22.15 25.28
CA SER A 269 18.06 -22.66 26.57
C SER A 269 16.94 -23.38 27.33
N CYS A 270 15.70 -22.90 27.19
CA CYS A 270 14.50 -23.60 27.66
C CYS A 270 14.21 -24.84 26.81
N GLU A 271 14.46 -24.81 25.49
CA GLU A 271 14.31 -25.98 24.62
C GLU A 271 15.43 -27.00 24.79
N GLU A 272 16.71 -26.65 24.95
CA GLU A 272 17.78 -27.62 25.26
C GLU A 272 17.52 -28.32 26.61
N GLN A 273 17.04 -27.59 27.62
CA GLN A 273 16.61 -28.17 28.90
C GLN A 273 15.36 -29.04 28.73
N PHE A 274 14.37 -28.59 27.95
CA PHE A 274 13.19 -29.39 27.61
C PHE A 274 13.58 -30.66 26.84
N LEU A 275 14.47 -30.57 25.84
CA LEU A 275 15.01 -31.67 25.04
C LEU A 275 15.81 -32.65 25.89
N GLN A 276 16.55 -32.19 26.91
CA GLN A 276 17.17 -33.06 27.91
C GLN A 276 16.11 -33.78 28.77
N ILE A 277 15.05 -33.08 29.16
CA ILE A 277 13.92 -33.64 29.91
C ILE A 277 13.16 -34.68 29.07
N VAL A 278 13.00 -34.47 27.77
CA VAL A 278 12.30 -35.37 26.83
C VAL A 278 13.23 -36.27 26.03
N ALA A 279 14.53 -36.36 26.36
CA ALA A 279 15.56 -36.99 25.51
C ALA A 279 15.29 -38.46 25.15
N ASP A 280 14.64 -39.21 26.04
CA ASP A 280 14.28 -40.62 25.82
C ASP A 280 12.92 -40.78 25.11
N LEU A 281 12.21 -39.68 24.84
CA LEU A 281 10.95 -39.65 24.10
C LEU A 281 11.23 -39.60 22.60
N ARG A 282 10.76 -40.61 21.85
CA ARG A 282 10.93 -40.71 20.39
C ARG A 282 10.06 -39.72 19.56
N GLY A 283 9.63 -38.60 20.14
CA GLY A 283 8.71 -37.61 19.54
C GLY A 283 9.40 -36.54 18.69
N PHE A 284 8.62 -35.72 17.99
CA PHE A 284 9.09 -34.59 17.18
C PHE A 284 8.33 -33.30 17.54
N ARG A 285 8.98 -32.14 17.35
CA ARG A 285 8.44 -30.83 17.75
C ARG A 285 7.57 -30.22 16.66
N ALA A 286 6.49 -29.53 17.06
CA ALA A 286 5.77 -28.64 16.17
C ALA A 286 5.21 -27.42 16.93
N GLY A 287 5.77 -26.24 16.64
CA GLY A 287 5.53 -25.03 17.42
C GLY A 287 5.99 -25.17 18.88
N TYR A 288 5.15 -24.77 19.83
CA TYR A 288 5.40 -24.92 21.27
C TYR A 288 4.98 -26.30 21.83
N ALA A 289 4.50 -27.21 20.98
CA ALA A 289 4.05 -28.54 21.37
C ALA A 289 5.03 -29.64 20.92
N TRP A 290 5.19 -30.67 21.77
CA TRP A 290 5.98 -31.86 21.45
C TRP A 290 5.06 -33.04 21.13
N VAL A 291 5.26 -33.69 19.98
CA VAL A 291 4.33 -34.70 19.45
C VAL A 291 5.00 -36.07 19.43
N MET A 292 4.41 -37.01 20.16
CA MET A 292 4.95 -38.37 20.28
C MET A 292 4.74 -39.21 19.03
N PRO A 293 5.62 -40.19 18.73
CA PRO A 293 5.46 -41.07 17.59
C PRO A 293 4.33 -42.07 17.86
N LEU A 294 3.94 -42.76 16.78
CA LEU A 294 2.75 -43.57 16.77
C LEU A 294 2.67 -44.62 17.91
N GLY A 295 1.60 -44.57 18.72
CA GLY A 295 1.29 -45.57 19.76
C GLY A 295 1.78 -45.26 21.18
N ALA A 296 2.34 -44.07 21.42
CA ALA A 296 2.71 -43.63 22.77
C ALA A 296 1.48 -43.40 23.66
N SER A 297 1.63 -43.54 24.99
CA SER A 297 0.59 -43.20 25.99
C SER A 297 1.11 -42.15 26.96
N VAL A 298 0.21 -41.34 27.55
CA VAL A 298 0.56 -40.36 28.59
C VAL A 298 1.37 -41.01 29.72
N GLY A 299 1.04 -42.23 30.14
CA GLY A 299 1.80 -42.97 31.15
C GLY A 299 3.21 -43.38 30.72
N ALA A 300 3.42 -43.69 29.43
CA ALA A 300 4.75 -43.96 28.88
C ALA A 300 5.59 -42.68 28.73
N VAL A 301 4.94 -41.55 28.39
CA VAL A 301 5.55 -40.22 28.30
C VAL A 301 6.06 -39.78 29.66
N VAL A 302 5.21 -39.77 30.70
CA VAL A 302 5.59 -39.37 32.07
C VAL A 302 6.75 -40.22 32.61
N LYS A 303 6.81 -41.51 32.26
CA LYS A 303 7.87 -42.43 32.68
C LYS A 303 9.21 -42.20 31.96
N GLY A 304 9.20 -41.57 30.79
CA GLY A 304 10.39 -41.25 29.99
C GLY A 304 10.93 -39.83 30.19
N LEU A 305 10.34 -39.03 31.09
CA LEU A 305 10.81 -37.68 31.42
C LEU A 305 11.97 -37.74 32.43
N HIS A 306 13.00 -36.94 32.22
CA HIS A 306 14.17 -36.78 33.11
C HIS A 306 14.08 -35.54 34.01
N GLY A 307 14.62 -35.61 35.23
CA GLY A 307 14.73 -34.45 36.15
C GLY A 307 13.52 -34.20 37.06
N THR A 308 13.44 -33.01 37.69
CA THR A 308 12.32 -32.55 38.55
C THR A 308 11.51 -31.38 37.95
N PRO A 309 10.94 -31.50 36.74
CA PRO A 309 10.00 -30.49 36.23
C PRO A 309 8.63 -30.60 36.94
N HIS A 310 7.85 -29.51 36.96
CA HIS A 310 6.47 -29.58 37.40
C HIS A 310 5.61 -30.14 36.26
N VAL A 311 4.93 -31.26 36.49
CA VAL A 311 4.14 -31.95 35.46
C VAL A 311 2.67 -31.90 35.85
N GLU A 312 1.86 -31.30 34.99
CA GLU A 312 0.41 -31.25 35.12
C GLU A 312 -0.22 -32.09 34.01
N ILE A 313 -0.98 -33.12 34.41
CA ILE A 313 -1.70 -33.97 33.46
C ILE A 313 -3.05 -33.29 33.18
N HIS A 314 -3.23 -32.78 31.97
CA HIS A 314 -4.47 -32.12 31.57
C HIS A 314 -5.57 -33.15 31.31
N ASP A 315 -5.28 -34.21 30.56
CA ASP A 315 -6.21 -35.32 30.32
C ASP A 315 -5.49 -36.64 29.94
N LYS A 316 -6.19 -37.57 29.27
CA LYS A 316 -5.63 -38.87 28.85
C LYS A 316 -4.73 -38.78 27.62
N GLU A 317 -4.67 -37.64 26.94
CA GLU A 317 -4.06 -37.43 25.62
C GLU A 317 -3.08 -36.24 25.57
N SER A 318 -3.07 -35.36 26.59
CA SER A 318 -2.04 -34.32 26.75
C SER A 318 -1.43 -34.23 28.16
N VAL A 319 -0.14 -33.86 28.21
CA VAL A 319 0.63 -33.59 29.43
C VAL A 319 1.30 -32.24 29.29
N ARG A 320 1.10 -31.34 30.26
CA ARG A 320 1.82 -30.07 30.34
C ARG A 320 3.02 -30.18 31.26
N ILE A 321 4.14 -29.63 30.80
CA ILE A 321 5.41 -29.60 31.53
C ILE A 321 5.78 -28.13 31.72
N GLN A 322 5.89 -27.73 32.99
CA GLN A 322 6.26 -26.37 33.36
C GLN A 322 7.70 -26.34 33.88
N LEU A 323 8.51 -25.49 33.25
CA LEU A 323 9.93 -25.30 33.57
C LEU A 323 10.10 -24.00 34.37
N GLY A 324 10.46 -24.13 35.65
CA GLY A 324 10.53 -23.00 36.57
C GLY A 324 11.84 -22.21 36.49
N LEU A 325 11.93 -21.20 35.61
CA LEU A 325 13.05 -20.24 35.59
C LEU A 325 12.56 -18.81 35.28
N HIS A 326 12.53 -17.97 36.33
CA HIS A 326 12.26 -16.50 36.32
C HIS A 326 10.97 -15.99 35.65
N ARG A 327 10.55 -14.77 35.99
CA ARG A 327 9.17 -14.21 35.95
C ARG A 327 8.35 -14.27 34.63
N ASN A 328 8.88 -14.81 33.53
CA ASN A 328 8.17 -15.00 32.25
C ASN A 328 8.34 -16.44 31.71
N CYS A 329 7.84 -17.44 32.44
CA CYS A 329 7.98 -18.87 32.07
C CYS A 329 7.03 -19.27 30.91
N TRP A 330 7.51 -20.14 30.00
CA TRP A 330 6.69 -20.83 28.99
C TRP A 330 6.16 -22.15 29.54
N ASP A 331 4.88 -22.45 29.30
CA ASP A 331 4.30 -23.78 29.50
C ASP A 331 4.51 -24.61 28.22
N TYR A 332 5.23 -25.73 28.29
CA TYR A 332 5.36 -26.65 27.15
C TYR A 332 4.31 -27.75 27.26
N GLU A 333 3.60 -28.04 26.18
CA GLU A 333 2.58 -29.08 26.14
C GLU A 333 3.04 -30.24 25.24
N ILE A 334 3.10 -31.45 25.81
CA ILE A 334 3.34 -32.67 25.05
C ILE A 334 1.99 -33.24 24.64
N PHE A 335 1.74 -33.26 23.34
CA PHE A 335 0.57 -33.86 22.74
C PHE A 335 0.88 -35.30 22.33
N VAL A 336 0.06 -36.24 22.79
CA VAL A 336 0.18 -37.65 22.43
C VAL A 336 -0.91 -37.97 21.42
N PRO A 337 -0.62 -37.91 20.10
CA PRO A 337 -1.66 -38.07 19.10
C PRO A 337 -2.25 -39.47 19.20
N ARG A 338 -3.57 -39.53 19.34
CA ARG A 338 -4.32 -40.76 19.12
C ARG A 338 -4.25 -41.10 17.64
N ILE A 339 -3.53 -42.16 17.28
CA ILE A 339 -3.68 -42.71 15.93
C ILE A 339 -4.84 -43.67 15.93
N THR A 340 -5.91 -43.26 15.28
CA THR A 340 -6.90 -44.19 14.77
C THR A 340 -6.31 -44.86 13.53
N ALA A 341 -5.81 -46.09 13.70
CA ALA A 341 -5.36 -46.94 12.58
C ALA A 341 -6.53 -47.51 11.74
N ALA A 342 -7.64 -46.79 11.65
CA ALA A 342 -8.88 -47.26 11.04
C ALA A 342 -9.25 -46.38 9.84
N TRP A 343 -8.88 -46.83 8.64
CA TRP A 343 -9.59 -46.54 7.38
C TRP A 343 -10.06 -45.08 7.14
N SER A 344 -9.16 -44.10 7.24
CA SER A 344 -9.46 -42.74 6.77
C SER A 344 -9.10 -42.58 5.28
N PRO A 345 -9.95 -41.91 4.47
CA PRO A 345 -9.61 -41.52 3.10
C PRO A 345 -8.39 -40.58 3.08
N ALA A 346 -7.66 -40.56 1.96
CA ALA A 346 -6.55 -39.62 1.80
C ALA A 346 -7.08 -38.17 1.71
N VAL A 347 -6.31 -37.21 2.21
CA VAL A 347 -6.65 -35.78 2.18
C VAL A 347 -5.55 -34.97 1.47
N THR A 348 -5.93 -34.04 0.61
CA THR A 348 -5.05 -32.97 0.10
C THR A 348 -5.35 -31.71 0.88
N VAL A 349 -4.37 -31.10 1.52
CA VAL A 349 -4.50 -29.75 2.09
C VAL A 349 -3.84 -28.76 1.14
N LEU A 350 -4.59 -27.75 0.67
CA LEU A 350 -4.09 -26.65 -0.14
C LEU A 350 -3.86 -25.42 0.74
N VAL A 351 -2.67 -24.84 0.65
CA VAL A 351 -2.30 -23.58 1.31
C VAL A 351 -1.82 -22.58 0.25
N PRO A 352 -2.70 -21.75 -0.31
CA PRO A 352 -2.29 -20.65 -1.17
C PRO A 352 -1.69 -19.51 -0.31
N PHE A 353 -0.65 -18.84 -0.81
CA PHE A 353 -0.04 -17.73 -0.11
C PHE A 353 0.50 -16.66 -1.06
N TYR A 354 0.39 -15.41 -0.62
CA TYR A 354 1.03 -14.24 -1.22
C TYR A 354 1.45 -13.31 -0.11
N ASN A 355 2.75 -13.09 0.05
CA ASN A 355 3.31 -12.24 1.09
C ASN A 355 2.87 -12.60 2.53
N ALA A 356 2.90 -13.90 2.85
CA ALA A 356 2.51 -14.43 4.17
C ALA A 356 3.63 -14.35 5.22
N GLY A 357 4.87 -14.05 4.80
CA GLY A 357 6.05 -14.03 5.66
C GLY A 357 6.17 -15.28 6.53
N GLY A 358 6.52 -15.10 7.81
CA GLY A 358 6.66 -16.20 8.76
C GLY A 358 5.35 -16.81 9.27
N MET A 359 4.18 -16.24 8.94
CA MET A 359 2.89 -16.72 9.46
C MET A 359 2.55 -18.12 8.93
N ILE A 360 2.95 -18.41 7.69
CA ILE A 360 2.74 -19.69 7.01
C ILE A 360 3.33 -20.89 7.72
N VAL A 361 4.38 -20.69 8.53
CA VAL A 361 5.03 -21.76 9.30
C VAL A 361 4.03 -22.45 10.22
N LYS A 362 3.11 -21.68 10.82
CA LYS A 362 2.10 -22.21 11.75
C LYS A 362 1.04 -23.02 11.01
N ALA A 363 0.59 -22.53 9.85
CA ALA A 363 -0.35 -23.23 8.97
C ALA A 363 0.21 -24.61 8.58
N VAL A 364 1.43 -24.63 8.00
CA VAL A 364 2.12 -25.86 7.57
C VAL A 364 2.33 -26.82 8.73
N SER A 365 2.81 -26.32 9.87
CA SER A 365 3.03 -27.15 11.07
C SER A 365 1.75 -27.82 11.54
N SER A 366 0.62 -27.11 11.56
CA SER A 366 -0.66 -27.66 12.02
C SER A 366 -1.17 -28.82 11.15
N VAL A 367 -0.84 -28.83 9.85
CA VAL A 367 -1.19 -29.93 8.93
C VAL A 367 -0.30 -31.14 9.18
N LEU A 368 1.01 -30.94 9.40
CA LEU A 368 1.95 -32.03 9.66
C LEU A 368 1.61 -32.80 10.95
N LEU A 369 0.94 -32.14 11.90
CA LEU A 369 0.54 -32.68 13.19
C LEU A 369 -0.79 -33.41 13.24
N GLN A 370 -1.51 -33.51 12.13
CA GLN A 370 -2.88 -34.03 12.14
C GLN A 370 -2.96 -35.49 12.57
N SER A 371 -4.01 -35.87 13.31
CA SER A 371 -4.24 -37.27 13.70
C SER A 371 -4.37 -38.21 12.48
N VAL A 372 -4.87 -37.69 11.36
CA VAL A 372 -4.81 -38.35 10.04
C VAL A 372 -3.45 -38.07 9.40
N GLN A 373 -2.64 -39.12 9.24
CA GLN A 373 -1.31 -39.02 8.60
C GLN A 373 -1.32 -39.34 7.09
N ARG A 374 -2.45 -39.81 6.55
CA ARG A 374 -2.64 -40.07 5.11
C ARG A 374 -3.07 -38.78 4.40
N PHE A 375 -2.18 -37.80 4.34
CA PHE A 375 -2.41 -36.56 3.60
C PHE A 375 -1.26 -36.22 2.65
N GLU A 376 -1.54 -35.34 1.71
CA GLU A 376 -0.56 -34.52 1.00
C GLU A 376 -0.85 -33.04 1.26
N LEU A 377 0.19 -32.22 1.35
CA LEU A 377 0.12 -30.78 1.56
C LEU A 377 0.68 -30.10 0.31
N ILE A 378 -0.13 -29.29 -0.34
CA ILE A 378 0.25 -28.52 -1.53
C ILE A 378 0.26 -27.05 -1.16
N LEU A 379 1.44 -26.44 -1.24
CA LEU A 379 1.68 -25.02 -1.03
C LEU A 379 1.67 -24.33 -2.39
N ILE A 380 0.93 -23.24 -2.53
CA ILE A 380 0.84 -22.47 -3.78
C ILE A 380 1.26 -21.03 -3.50
N ASP A 381 2.47 -20.68 -3.95
CA ASP A 381 2.99 -19.32 -3.93
C ASP A 381 2.43 -18.52 -5.11
N ASP A 382 1.52 -17.59 -4.84
CA ASP A 382 0.88 -16.74 -5.85
C ASP A 382 1.74 -15.51 -6.20
N ALA A 383 3.01 -15.78 -6.52
CA ALA A 383 4.07 -14.83 -6.83
C ALA A 383 4.42 -13.85 -5.69
N SER A 384 4.68 -14.38 -4.49
CA SER A 384 5.11 -13.58 -3.35
C SER A 384 6.36 -12.75 -3.65
N THR A 385 6.34 -11.51 -3.18
CA THR A 385 7.45 -10.55 -3.28
C THR A 385 8.32 -10.51 -2.02
N ASP A 386 7.94 -11.22 -0.96
CA ASP A 386 8.68 -11.38 0.29
C ASP A 386 9.32 -12.78 0.43
N ASP A 387 9.88 -13.10 1.59
CA ASP A 387 10.56 -14.39 1.85
C ASP A 387 9.60 -15.54 2.26
N SER A 388 8.31 -15.48 1.93
CA SER A 388 7.34 -16.54 2.26
C SER A 388 7.80 -17.93 1.79
N VAL A 389 8.39 -18.00 0.59
CA VAL A 389 8.97 -19.25 0.04
C VAL A 389 10.13 -19.77 0.89
N GLY A 390 10.97 -18.88 1.41
CA GLY A 390 12.08 -19.24 2.31
C GLY A 390 11.59 -19.93 3.58
N TYR A 391 10.50 -19.45 4.18
CA TYR A 391 9.91 -20.02 5.39
C TYR A 391 9.33 -21.43 5.20
N VAL A 392 8.80 -21.75 4.01
CA VAL A 392 8.23 -23.08 3.75
C VAL A 392 9.23 -24.09 3.20
N ARG A 393 10.35 -23.62 2.65
CA ARG A 393 11.40 -24.46 2.06
C ARG A 393 11.89 -25.60 2.97
N PRO A 394 12.04 -25.44 4.31
CA PRO A 394 12.44 -26.56 5.16
C PRO A 394 11.46 -27.74 5.18
N PHE A 395 10.17 -27.49 4.94
CA PHE A 395 9.12 -28.50 5.02
C PHE A 395 9.00 -29.35 3.74
N ILE A 396 9.55 -28.89 2.61
CA ILE A 396 9.47 -29.63 1.33
C ILE A 396 10.27 -30.93 1.32
N ASN A 397 11.14 -31.14 2.31
CA ASN A 397 11.86 -32.40 2.51
C ASN A 397 10.95 -33.52 3.03
N ASP A 398 9.79 -33.18 3.59
CA ASP A 398 8.76 -34.17 3.91
C ASP A 398 8.09 -34.62 2.61
N ALA A 399 8.09 -35.93 2.36
CA ALA A 399 7.57 -36.52 1.12
C ALA A 399 6.07 -36.24 0.86
N ARG A 400 5.33 -35.74 1.87
CA ARG A 400 3.92 -35.34 1.76
C ARG A 400 3.74 -33.90 1.30
N VAL A 401 4.79 -33.08 1.29
CA VAL A 401 4.71 -31.63 1.02
C VAL A 401 5.19 -31.31 -0.40
N ARG A 402 4.44 -30.49 -1.12
CA ARG A 402 4.79 -29.99 -2.46
C ARG A 402 4.60 -28.48 -2.51
N LEU A 403 5.47 -27.79 -3.24
CA LEU A 403 5.41 -26.34 -3.46
C LEU A 403 5.29 -26.05 -4.97
N TYR A 404 4.35 -25.18 -5.34
CA TYR A 404 4.19 -24.61 -6.68
C TYR A 404 4.27 -23.09 -6.59
N SER A 405 4.98 -22.44 -7.51
CA SER A 405 5.09 -20.97 -7.57
C SER A 405 4.58 -20.43 -8.91
N CYS A 406 3.74 -19.41 -8.84
CA CYS A 406 3.24 -18.65 -9.98
C CYS A 406 4.28 -17.60 -10.43
N SER A 407 4.26 -17.24 -11.72
CA SER A 407 5.12 -16.17 -12.26
C SER A 407 4.59 -14.76 -12.01
N GLU A 408 3.29 -14.65 -11.74
CA GLU A 408 2.59 -13.41 -11.42
C GLU A 408 1.45 -13.69 -10.44
N ASN A 409 0.92 -12.65 -9.80
CA ASN A 409 -0.16 -12.79 -8.83
C ASN A 409 -1.51 -12.99 -9.54
N LEU A 410 -2.00 -14.23 -9.54
CA LEU A 410 -3.21 -14.65 -10.24
C LEU A 410 -4.49 -14.41 -9.43
N GLY A 411 -4.38 -14.24 -8.11
CA GLY A 411 -5.50 -14.15 -7.18
C GLY A 411 -5.87 -15.50 -6.54
N LEU A 412 -6.52 -15.43 -5.37
CA LEU A 412 -6.74 -16.56 -4.48
C LEU A 412 -7.46 -17.75 -5.14
N ALA A 413 -8.58 -17.50 -5.85
CA ALA A 413 -9.33 -18.57 -6.52
C ALA A 413 -8.49 -19.28 -7.60
N ASN A 414 -7.68 -18.53 -8.36
CA ASN A 414 -6.81 -19.08 -9.39
C ASN A 414 -5.67 -19.91 -8.80
N ALA A 415 -5.03 -19.45 -7.72
CA ALA A 415 -4.02 -20.21 -6.99
C ALA A 415 -4.58 -21.52 -6.42
N LEU A 416 -5.80 -21.49 -5.89
CA LEU A 416 -6.49 -22.69 -5.40
C LEU A 416 -6.82 -23.67 -6.55
N ASN A 417 -7.28 -23.18 -7.70
CA ASN A 417 -7.54 -24.01 -8.88
C ASN A 417 -6.27 -24.66 -9.43
N LEU A 418 -5.12 -23.96 -9.38
CA LEU A 418 -3.82 -24.55 -9.68
C LEU A 418 -3.50 -25.70 -8.71
N GLY A 419 -3.69 -25.49 -7.40
CA GLY A 419 -3.55 -26.54 -6.39
C GLY A 419 -4.48 -27.73 -6.63
N LEU A 420 -5.73 -27.48 -7.03
CA LEU A 420 -6.72 -28.52 -7.36
C LEU A 420 -6.25 -29.40 -8.51
N ALA A 421 -5.70 -28.81 -9.56
CA ALA A 421 -5.18 -29.53 -10.72
C ALA A 421 -4.05 -30.51 -10.33
N HIS A 422 -3.26 -30.14 -9.32
CA HIS A 422 -2.13 -30.94 -8.82
C HIS A 422 -2.48 -31.89 -7.67
N SER A 423 -3.68 -31.76 -7.07
CA SER A 423 -4.15 -32.65 -6.01
C SER A 423 -4.37 -34.08 -6.50
N THR A 424 -4.23 -35.07 -5.61
CA THR A 424 -4.45 -36.49 -5.91
C THR A 424 -5.46 -37.15 -4.98
N ALA A 425 -5.70 -36.57 -3.79
CA ALA A 425 -6.60 -37.17 -2.81
C ALA A 425 -8.09 -36.93 -3.13
N PRO A 426 -9.00 -37.82 -2.65
CA PRO A 426 -10.43 -37.68 -2.85
C PRO A 426 -11.08 -36.57 -2.00
N ILE A 427 -10.39 -36.06 -0.98
CA ILE A 427 -10.85 -34.96 -0.11
C ILE A 427 -9.85 -33.82 -0.24
N ILE A 428 -10.34 -32.60 -0.44
CA ILE A 428 -9.57 -31.37 -0.54
C ILE A 428 -9.92 -30.47 0.65
N VAL A 429 -8.92 -29.95 1.35
CA VAL A 429 -9.07 -28.98 2.44
C VAL A 429 -8.35 -27.71 2.06
N HIS A 430 -9.01 -26.57 2.18
CA HIS A 430 -8.42 -25.25 2.01
C HIS A 430 -8.09 -24.65 3.38
N LEU A 431 -6.82 -24.30 3.57
CA LEU A 431 -6.27 -23.63 4.74
C LEU A 431 -5.56 -22.34 4.31
N ASP A 432 -5.94 -21.20 4.88
CA ASP A 432 -5.30 -19.91 4.61
C ASP A 432 -3.91 -19.85 5.26
N ALA A 433 -2.98 -19.11 4.65
CA ALA A 433 -1.57 -19.08 5.06
C ALA A 433 -1.30 -18.40 6.41
N ASP A 434 -2.24 -17.61 6.93
CA ASP A 434 -2.17 -16.95 8.24
C ASP A 434 -2.96 -17.67 9.34
N ASP A 435 -3.54 -18.83 9.05
CA ASP A 435 -4.42 -19.61 9.92
C ASP A 435 -3.83 -20.99 10.29
N TRP A 436 -4.51 -21.78 11.13
CA TRP A 436 -4.08 -23.14 11.46
C TRP A 436 -5.21 -24.08 11.88
N LEU A 437 -4.99 -25.40 11.78
CA LEU A 437 -5.96 -26.45 12.12
C LEU A 437 -5.81 -26.95 13.56
N GLU A 438 -6.91 -27.42 14.15
CA GLU A 438 -6.90 -28.23 15.38
C GLU A 438 -6.26 -29.62 15.13
N PRO A 439 -5.58 -30.25 16.10
CA PRO A 439 -4.82 -31.49 15.86
C PRO A 439 -5.62 -32.69 15.31
N ASN A 440 -6.93 -32.74 15.55
CA ASN A 440 -7.82 -33.79 15.05
C ASN A 440 -8.71 -33.32 13.87
N ALA A 441 -8.46 -32.14 13.30
CA ALA A 441 -9.33 -31.54 12.29
C ALA A 441 -9.54 -32.44 11.06
N LEU A 442 -8.47 -33.04 10.52
CA LEU A 442 -8.58 -33.91 9.35
C LEU A 442 -9.35 -35.21 9.63
N GLU A 443 -9.29 -35.73 10.87
CA GLU A 443 -10.06 -36.91 11.27
C GLU A 443 -11.56 -36.58 11.29
N GLU A 444 -11.92 -35.43 11.85
CA GLU A 444 -13.30 -34.95 11.89
C GLU A 444 -13.83 -34.61 10.50
N VAL A 445 -13.01 -34.01 9.64
CA VAL A 445 -13.34 -33.80 8.22
C VAL A 445 -13.59 -35.13 7.51
N CYS A 446 -12.70 -36.12 7.67
CA CYS A 446 -12.88 -37.45 7.08
C CYS A 446 -14.17 -38.13 7.59
N ALA A 447 -14.44 -38.05 8.89
CA ALA A 447 -15.66 -38.58 9.49
C ALA A 447 -16.91 -37.85 8.97
N GLY A 448 -16.83 -36.55 8.72
CA GLY A 448 -17.90 -35.74 8.15
C GLY A 448 -18.36 -36.22 6.76
N PHE A 449 -17.42 -36.74 5.95
CA PHE A 449 -17.70 -37.34 4.63
C PHE A 449 -18.05 -38.83 4.69
N ALA A 450 -17.90 -39.49 5.84
CA ALA A 450 -18.18 -40.91 5.97
C ALA A 450 -19.70 -41.18 5.88
N GLY A 451 -20.07 -42.30 5.27
CA GLY A 451 -21.45 -42.81 5.28
C GLY A 451 -22.41 -42.21 4.23
N SER A 452 -22.02 -41.23 3.42
CA SER A 452 -22.85 -40.76 2.29
C SER A 452 -22.03 -40.13 1.15
N PRO A 453 -22.18 -40.57 -0.11
CA PRO A 453 -21.56 -39.92 -1.27
C PRO A 453 -22.20 -38.57 -1.61
N GLU A 454 -23.43 -38.31 -1.12
CA GLU A 454 -24.17 -37.07 -1.36
C GLU A 454 -23.56 -35.86 -0.65
N VAL A 455 -22.68 -36.08 0.33
CA VAL A 455 -21.94 -35.00 1.02
C VAL A 455 -20.81 -34.51 0.14
N GLY A 456 -21.00 -33.30 -0.40
CA GLY A 456 -20.06 -32.63 -1.30
C GLY A 456 -19.08 -31.71 -0.57
N ALA A 457 -19.43 -31.16 0.60
CA ALA A 457 -18.53 -30.35 1.40
C ALA A 457 -18.84 -30.44 2.91
N VAL A 458 -17.85 -30.15 3.76
CA VAL A 458 -18.00 -30.06 5.21
C VAL A 458 -17.23 -28.86 5.78
N TYR A 459 -17.71 -28.32 6.90
CA TYR A 459 -17.02 -27.25 7.66
C TYR A 459 -17.32 -27.33 9.16
N GLY A 460 -16.53 -26.61 9.97
CA GLY A 460 -16.63 -26.58 11.43
C GLY A 460 -16.86 -25.18 12.01
N ASP A 461 -16.63 -25.09 13.32
CA ASP A 461 -16.58 -23.84 14.08
C ASP A 461 -15.15 -23.28 14.06
N ILE A 462 -15.03 -21.96 14.25
CA ILE A 462 -13.76 -21.21 14.15
C ILE A 462 -13.36 -20.65 15.52
N LEU A 463 -12.06 -20.64 15.81
CA LEU A 463 -11.47 -19.98 16.96
C LEU A 463 -10.71 -18.71 16.51
N PHE A 464 -11.25 -17.53 16.78
CA PHE A 464 -10.69 -16.24 16.38
C PHE A 464 -9.72 -15.66 17.41
N HIS A 465 -8.53 -15.23 16.95
CA HIS A 465 -7.46 -14.65 17.77
C HIS A 465 -7.37 -13.15 17.51
N ASN A 466 -7.87 -12.31 18.42
CA ASN A 466 -8.01 -10.86 18.21
C ASN A 466 -7.03 -10.00 19.03
N GLY A 467 -5.89 -10.57 19.44
CA GLY A 467 -4.87 -9.89 20.27
C GLY A 467 -5.29 -9.63 21.72
N LYS A 468 -6.59 -9.72 22.05
CA LYS A 468 -7.14 -9.63 23.41
C LYS A 468 -7.55 -11.00 24.00
N GLY A 469 -7.59 -12.04 23.17
CA GLY A 469 -7.93 -13.41 23.55
C GLY A 469 -8.38 -14.26 22.37
N VAL A 470 -8.93 -15.44 22.68
CA VAL A 470 -9.52 -16.38 21.72
C VAL A 470 -11.04 -16.37 21.87
N VAL A 471 -11.75 -16.16 20.77
CA VAL A 471 -13.22 -16.19 20.73
C VAL A 471 -13.67 -17.35 19.84
N ALA A 472 -14.47 -18.26 20.39
CA ALA A 472 -15.07 -19.34 19.60
C ALA A 472 -16.33 -18.84 18.90
N GLU A 473 -16.36 -18.98 17.58
CA GLU A 473 -17.46 -18.61 16.73
C GLU A 473 -18.11 -19.87 16.16
N ARG A 474 -19.34 -20.12 16.59
CA ARG A 474 -20.05 -21.34 16.21
C ARG A 474 -20.70 -21.19 14.85
N GLY A 475 -20.50 -22.21 14.02
CA GLY A 475 -21.20 -22.36 12.77
C GLY A 475 -22.69 -22.69 12.95
N ARG A 476 -23.40 -22.85 11.83
CA ARG A 476 -24.68 -23.58 11.80
C ARG A 476 -24.80 -24.33 10.49
N GLN A 477 -25.66 -25.35 10.46
CA GLN A 477 -26.06 -26.02 9.23
C GLN A 477 -26.76 -25.00 8.31
N VAL A 478 -26.28 -24.88 7.09
CA VAL A 478 -26.88 -24.06 6.04
C VAL A 478 -27.73 -24.97 5.17
N GLU A 479 -29.03 -24.66 5.06
CA GLU A 479 -30.03 -25.51 4.40
C GLU A 479 -30.32 -25.07 2.95
N SER A 480 -29.82 -23.90 2.56
CA SER A 480 -30.07 -23.36 1.22
C SER A 480 -28.88 -22.61 0.66
N TYR A 481 -28.69 -22.72 -0.65
CA TYR A 481 -27.68 -21.98 -1.40
C TYR A 481 -27.65 -20.48 -1.09
N ALA A 482 -28.82 -19.84 -0.93
CA ALA A 482 -28.92 -18.39 -0.70
C ALA A 482 -28.29 -17.96 0.63
N GLU A 483 -28.35 -18.82 1.64
CA GLU A 483 -27.85 -18.52 2.97
C GLU A 483 -26.33 -18.41 3.02
N TYR A 484 -25.57 -19.03 2.10
CA TYR A 484 -24.11 -18.87 2.03
C TYR A 484 -23.68 -17.42 1.77
N PHE A 485 -24.53 -16.61 1.13
CA PHE A 485 -24.21 -15.21 0.80
C PHE A 485 -24.60 -14.24 1.91
N SER A 486 -25.62 -14.57 2.70
CA SER A 486 -26.06 -13.79 3.86
C SER A 486 -25.38 -14.25 5.16
N TYR A 487 -24.72 -15.40 5.17
CA TYR A 487 -24.03 -15.94 6.33
C TYR A 487 -22.97 -14.96 6.84
N GLU A 488 -23.01 -14.61 8.12
CA GLU A 488 -22.18 -13.52 8.66
C GLU A 488 -20.70 -13.92 8.74
N TYR A 489 -20.43 -15.19 8.93
CA TYR A 489 -19.12 -15.69 9.32
C TYR A 489 -18.43 -16.52 8.24
N CYS A 490 -17.11 -16.62 8.31
CA CYS A 490 -16.34 -17.52 7.45
C CYS A 490 -16.66 -18.97 7.85
N GLN A 491 -16.72 -19.89 6.90
CA GLN A 491 -16.91 -21.32 7.19
C GLN A 491 -15.56 -21.99 7.08
N ALA A 492 -15.01 -22.57 8.16
CA ALA A 492 -13.70 -23.22 8.12
C ALA A 492 -13.61 -24.44 9.06
N PRO A 493 -12.74 -25.44 8.81
CA PRO A 493 -11.97 -25.60 7.58
C PRO A 493 -12.91 -25.82 6.39
N ARG A 494 -12.59 -25.25 5.23
CA ARG A 494 -13.35 -25.48 4.00
C ARG A 494 -12.88 -26.81 3.41
N ALA A 495 -13.67 -27.87 3.55
CA ALA A 495 -13.32 -29.18 3.03
C ALA A 495 -14.35 -29.68 2.01
N TYR A 496 -13.88 -30.27 0.91
CA TYR A 496 -14.68 -30.68 -0.23
C TYR A 496 -14.34 -32.11 -0.63
N ARG A 497 -15.33 -32.84 -1.14
CA ARG A 497 -15.04 -34.01 -1.98
C ARG A 497 -14.45 -33.48 -3.29
N LYS A 498 -13.33 -34.04 -3.76
CA LYS A 498 -12.69 -33.56 -5.00
C LYS A 498 -13.65 -33.60 -6.19
N GLU A 499 -14.45 -34.65 -6.29
CA GLU A 499 -15.43 -34.84 -7.36
C GLU A 499 -16.53 -33.76 -7.35
N SER A 500 -17.07 -33.39 -6.18
CA SER A 500 -18.09 -32.35 -6.09
C SER A 500 -17.53 -30.98 -6.46
N LEU A 501 -16.30 -30.69 -6.03
CA LEU A 501 -15.60 -29.46 -6.35
C LEU A 501 -15.32 -29.34 -7.86
N LEU A 502 -14.87 -30.44 -8.51
CA LEU A 502 -14.67 -30.47 -9.96
C LEU A 502 -16.01 -30.35 -10.73
N ALA A 503 -17.08 -30.97 -10.23
CA ALA A 503 -18.39 -30.93 -10.89
C ALA A 503 -18.99 -29.51 -10.95
N VAL A 504 -18.59 -28.63 -10.02
CA VAL A 504 -18.98 -27.21 -10.01
C VAL A 504 -17.95 -26.28 -10.68
N GLY A 505 -16.85 -26.85 -11.21
CA GLY A 505 -15.82 -26.10 -11.94
C GLY A 505 -14.65 -25.57 -11.10
N GLY A 506 -14.49 -26.04 -9.86
CA GLY A 506 -13.46 -25.54 -8.94
C GLY A 506 -13.88 -24.29 -8.19
N TRP A 507 -12.89 -23.48 -7.76
CA TRP A 507 -13.14 -22.20 -7.12
C TRP A 507 -13.56 -21.14 -8.13
N SER A 508 -14.67 -20.46 -7.84
CA SER A 508 -15.26 -19.45 -8.73
C SER A 508 -14.44 -18.16 -8.79
N VAL A 509 -14.20 -17.66 -10.00
CA VAL A 509 -13.62 -16.33 -10.27
C VAL A 509 -14.67 -15.25 -10.59
N ALA A 510 -15.96 -15.60 -10.47
CA ALA A 510 -17.10 -14.75 -10.86
C ALA A 510 -17.49 -13.71 -9.78
N ASP A 511 -16.50 -13.04 -9.19
CA ASP A 511 -16.67 -11.97 -8.19
C ASP A 511 -16.60 -10.54 -8.79
N GLY A 512 -16.26 -10.44 -10.09
CA GLY A 512 -16.02 -9.16 -10.77
C GLY A 512 -14.64 -8.55 -10.51
N HIS A 513 -13.75 -9.28 -9.80
CA HIS A 513 -12.42 -8.87 -9.38
C HIS A 513 -11.38 -9.99 -9.58
N SER A 514 -11.60 -10.86 -10.58
CA SER A 514 -10.70 -11.95 -10.96
C SER A 514 -10.45 -12.99 -9.85
N GLY A 515 -11.47 -13.31 -9.05
CA GLY A 515 -11.40 -14.36 -8.03
C GLY A 515 -10.57 -13.97 -6.79
N ARG A 516 -10.58 -12.69 -6.45
CA ARG A 516 -9.87 -12.13 -5.27
C ARG A 516 -10.76 -12.06 -4.03
N TYR A 517 -12.08 -12.18 -4.20
CA TYR A 517 -13.07 -12.06 -3.13
C TYR A 517 -14.14 -13.17 -3.22
N TYR A 518 -14.57 -13.67 -2.06
CA TYR A 518 -15.73 -14.58 -1.90
C TYR A 518 -15.66 -15.91 -2.67
N GLU A 519 -14.46 -16.37 -3.02
CA GLU A 519 -14.25 -17.64 -3.73
C GLU A 519 -14.78 -18.83 -2.91
N ASP A 520 -14.60 -18.77 -1.59
CA ASP A 520 -15.07 -19.76 -0.62
C ASP A 520 -16.61 -19.88 -0.63
N ARG A 521 -17.31 -18.75 -0.50
CA ARG A 521 -18.78 -18.70 -0.43
C ARG A 521 -19.43 -19.05 -1.74
N LEU A 522 -18.88 -18.57 -2.85
CA LEU A 522 -19.38 -18.90 -4.19
C LEU A 522 -19.27 -20.40 -4.46
N THR A 523 -18.16 -21.01 -4.03
CA THR A 523 -17.92 -22.45 -4.23
C THR A 523 -18.82 -23.30 -3.34
N LEU A 524 -18.92 -23.00 -2.04
CA LEU A 524 -19.83 -23.71 -1.12
C LEU A 524 -21.28 -23.61 -1.58
N ALA A 525 -21.70 -22.43 -2.05
CA ALA A 525 -23.01 -22.25 -2.64
C ALA A 525 -23.16 -23.17 -3.87
N ALA A 526 -22.28 -23.09 -4.87
CA ALA A 526 -22.36 -23.93 -6.06
C ALA A 526 -22.43 -25.43 -5.74
N VAL A 527 -21.64 -25.90 -4.74
CA VAL A 527 -21.70 -27.29 -4.27
C VAL A 527 -23.07 -27.61 -3.67
N SER A 528 -23.64 -26.70 -2.85
CA SER A 528 -24.96 -26.90 -2.22
C SER A 528 -26.14 -27.01 -3.20
N GLU A 529 -26.00 -26.60 -4.46
CA GLU A 529 -27.06 -26.81 -5.47
C GLU A 529 -27.19 -28.27 -5.89
N ARG A 530 -26.14 -29.06 -5.69
CA ARG A 530 -26.03 -30.43 -6.24
C ARG A 530 -25.73 -31.47 -5.17
N TYR A 531 -25.15 -31.07 -4.05
CA TYR A 531 -24.67 -31.95 -3.00
C TYR A 531 -25.03 -31.39 -1.61
N GLU A 532 -25.12 -32.27 -0.61
CA GLU A 532 -25.23 -31.87 0.78
C GLU A 532 -23.92 -31.20 1.22
N VAL A 533 -24.03 -30.07 1.92
CA VAL A 533 -22.91 -29.42 2.61
C VAL A 533 -23.18 -29.49 4.10
N ARG A 534 -22.25 -30.06 4.89
CA ARG A 534 -22.52 -30.42 6.29
C ARG A 534 -21.70 -29.59 7.28
N TRP A 535 -22.37 -29.06 8.31
CA TRP A 535 -21.73 -28.47 9.47
C TRP A 535 -21.45 -29.52 10.55
N LEU A 536 -20.22 -29.55 11.07
CA LEU A 536 -19.78 -30.56 12.03
C LEU A 536 -19.97 -30.18 13.51
N GLY A 537 -20.23 -28.90 13.82
CA GLY A 537 -20.43 -28.43 15.20
C GLY A 537 -19.24 -28.64 16.13
N LYS A 538 -18.03 -28.62 15.57
CA LYS A 538 -16.75 -28.79 16.28
C LYS A 538 -15.83 -27.65 15.92
N ALA A 539 -15.10 -27.11 16.89
CA ALA A 539 -14.00 -26.18 16.62
C ALA A 539 -12.86 -26.95 15.97
N LEU A 540 -12.55 -26.61 14.71
CA LEU A 540 -11.56 -27.34 13.90
C LEU A 540 -10.51 -26.42 13.26
N TYR A 541 -10.70 -25.10 13.37
CA TYR A 541 -9.92 -24.11 12.63
C TYR A 541 -9.69 -22.86 13.48
N HIS A 542 -8.48 -22.31 13.44
CA HIS A 542 -8.12 -21.08 14.11
C HIS A 542 -7.86 -19.98 13.09
N CYS A 543 -8.53 -18.86 13.27
CA CYS A 543 -8.36 -17.68 12.42
C CYS A 543 -7.58 -16.59 13.16
N GLN A 544 -6.48 -16.12 12.56
CA GLN A 544 -5.68 -15.03 13.10
C GLN A 544 -6.22 -13.67 12.65
N TYR A 545 -6.40 -12.73 13.56
CA TYR A 545 -6.69 -11.35 13.16
C TYR A 545 -5.47 -10.75 12.44
N ASN A 546 -5.62 -10.53 11.14
CA ASN A 546 -4.66 -9.83 10.29
C ASN A 546 -5.27 -8.51 9.79
N PRO A 547 -4.72 -7.34 10.19
CA PRO A 547 -5.21 -6.03 9.73
C PRO A 547 -4.95 -5.79 8.25
N ASN A 548 -4.00 -6.51 7.65
CA ASN A 548 -3.65 -6.40 6.23
C ASN A 548 -4.46 -7.33 5.32
N SER A 549 -5.48 -8.03 5.86
CA SER A 549 -6.36 -8.87 5.05
C SER A 549 -7.06 -8.04 3.97
N LEU A 550 -7.12 -8.56 2.74
CA LEU A 550 -7.71 -7.88 1.57
C LEU A 550 -9.13 -7.37 1.83
N SER A 551 -9.94 -8.13 2.56
CA SER A 551 -11.32 -7.78 2.89
C SER A 551 -11.44 -6.60 3.87
N ARG A 552 -10.40 -6.37 4.69
CA ARG A 552 -10.33 -5.27 5.67
C ARG A 552 -9.61 -4.05 5.09
N PHE A 553 -8.59 -4.26 4.26
CA PHE A 553 -7.85 -3.18 3.61
C PHE A 553 -8.66 -2.50 2.49
N ASN A 554 -9.51 -3.25 1.78
CA ASN A 554 -10.35 -2.75 0.69
C ASN A 554 -11.85 -3.01 0.92
N PRO A 555 -12.48 -2.38 1.93
CA PRO A 555 -13.86 -2.67 2.32
C PRO A 555 -14.89 -2.36 1.22
N LEU A 556 -14.62 -1.36 0.38
CA LEU A 556 -15.55 -0.96 -0.70
C LEU A 556 -15.54 -1.93 -1.88
N MET A 557 -14.36 -2.40 -2.27
CA MET A 557 -14.21 -3.42 -3.32
C MET A 557 -14.85 -4.73 -2.87
N THR A 558 -14.65 -5.07 -1.60
CA THR A 558 -15.27 -6.23 -0.95
C THR A 558 -16.80 -6.09 -0.94
N ALA A 559 -17.34 -4.94 -0.52
CA ALA A 559 -18.78 -4.71 -0.55
C ALA A 559 -19.35 -4.74 -1.98
N SER A 560 -18.66 -4.16 -2.95
CA SER A 560 -19.04 -4.20 -4.38
C SER A 560 -19.11 -5.63 -4.92
N ALA A 561 -18.09 -6.44 -4.65
CA ALA A 561 -18.06 -7.86 -5.02
C ALA A 561 -19.24 -8.60 -4.40
N LYS A 562 -19.49 -8.41 -3.09
CA LYS A 562 -20.61 -9.06 -2.37
C LYS A 562 -21.97 -8.65 -2.92
N LEU A 563 -22.16 -7.36 -3.22
CA LEU A 563 -23.43 -6.83 -3.73
C LEU A 563 -23.75 -7.42 -5.11
N ALA A 564 -22.76 -7.44 -6.01
CA ALA A 564 -22.92 -8.02 -7.34
C ALA A 564 -23.31 -9.51 -7.27
N ILE A 565 -22.68 -10.26 -6.37
CA ILE A 565 -22.99 -11.67 -6.13
C ILE A 565 -24.42 -11.83 -5.60
N LEU A 566 -24.77 -11.14 -4.52
CA LEU A 566 -26.12 -11.20 -3.91
C LEU A 566 -27.21 -10.82 -4.91
N TYR A 567 -26.94 -9.80 -5.73
CA TYR A 567 -27.86 -9.33 -6.76
C TYR A 567 -28.07 -10.37 -7.86
N ASN A 568 -27.00 -10.95 -8.40
CA ASN A 568 -27.10 -12.03 -9.37
C ASN A 568 -27.91 -13.21 -8.82
N GLN A 569 -27.80 -13.50 -7.53
CA GLN A 569 -28.60 -14.53 -6.88
C GLN A 569 -30.07 -14.14 -6.75
N ALA A 570 -30.37 -12.90 -6.39
CA ALA A 570 -31.74 -12.39 -6.37
C ALA A 570 -32.42 -12.56 -7.74
N VAL A 571 -31.72 -12.17 -8.81
CA VAL A 571 -32.18 -12.28 -10.20
C VAL A 571 -32.43 -13.74 -10.60
N ARG A 572 -31.43 -14.62 -10.43
CA ARG A 572 -31.55 -16.05 -10.79
C ARG A 572 -32.72 -16.72 -10.08
N ARG A 573 -32.98 -16.32 -8.83
CA ARG A 573 -34.00 -16.94 -7.96
C ARG A 573 -35.35 -16.26 -8.03
N ARG A 574 -35.46 -15.13 -8.73
CA ARG A 574 -36.65 -14.25 -8.72
C ARG A 574 -37.03 -13.86 -7.28
N CYS A 575 -36.02 -13.52 -6.49
CA CYS A 575 -36.14 -13.04 -5.10
C CYS A 575 -35.89 -11.53 -5.05
N GLU A 576 -36.37 -10.87 -4.00
CA GLU A 576 -35.99 -9.49 -3.68
C GLU A 576 -34.71 -9.52 -2.83
N LEU A 577 -33.81 -8.56 -3.05
CA LEU A 577 -32.62 -8.37 -2.23
C LEU A 577 -32.84 -7.14 -1.35
N SER A 578 -32.74 -7.29 -0.03
CA SER A 578 -32.60 -6.17 0.89
C SER A 578 -31.19 -6.16 1.45
N TYR A 579 -30.53 -5.01 1.49
CA TYR A 579 -29.18 -4.92 2.04
C TYR A 579 -28.98 -3.62 2.83
N ARG A 580 -27.94 -3.61 3.67
CA ARG A 580 -27.45 -2.46 4.42
C ARG A 580 -25.93 -2.46 4.35
N PHE A 581 -25.34 -1.26 4.28
CA PHE A 581 -23.92 -1.07 4.48
C PHE A 581 -23.66 -0.51 5.88
N ASP A 582 -22.75 -1.12 6.63
CA ASP A 582 -22.36 -0.69 7.98
C ASP A 582 -20.83 -0.71 8.14
N GLY A 583 -20.21 0.47 8.18
CA GLY A 583 -18.82 0.64 8.61
C GLY A 583 -17.76 -0.20 7.86
N GLY A 584 -18.02 -0.62 6.62
CA GLY A 584 -17.12 -1.46 5.83
C GLY A 584 -17.68 -2.84 5.45
N PHE A 585 -18.84 -3.22 5.98
CA PHE A 585 -19.49 -4.50 5.69
C PHE A 585 -20.83 -4.33 5.01
N LEU A 586 -21.06 -5.11 3.94
CA LEU A 586 -22.36 -5.23 3.30
C LEU A 586 -23.13 -6.42 3.89
N HIS A 587 -24.28 -6.15 4.47
CA HIS A 587 -25.24 -7.14 4.94
C HIS A 587 -26.35 -7.26 3.90
N GLY A 588 -26.64 -8.47 3.42
CA GLY A 588 -27.68 -8.68 2.41
C GLY A 588 -28.53 -9.90 2.73
N GLU A 589 -29.83 -9.78 2.45
CA GLU A 589 -30.85 -10.79 2.69
C GLU A 589 -31.67 -10.98 1.40
N LEU A 590 -31.87 -12.24 1.03
CA LEU A 590 -32.74 -12.62 -0.09
C LEU A 590 -34.12 -12.99 0.45
N GLY A 591 -35.13 -12.23 0.05
CA GLY A 591 -36.52 -12.44 0.41
C GLY A 591 -37.37 -12.89 -0.78
N PRO A 592 -38.59 -13.43 -0.54
CA PRO A 592 -39.56 -13.62 -1.61
C PRO A 592 -39.84 -12.28 -2.27
N ARG A 593 -39.86 -12.24 -3.61
CA ARG A 593 -40.10 -11.01 -4.36
C ARG A 593 -41.43 -10.41 -3.92
N ARG A 594 -41.39 -9.28 -3.21
CA ARG A 594 -42.62 -8.57 -2.86
C ARG A 594 -43.17 -7.99 -4.16
N PRO A 595 -44.46 -8.21 -4.46
CA PRO A 595 -45.07 -7.48 -5.56
C PRO A 595 -44.90 -5.99 -5.28
N PRO A 596 -44.53 -5.18 -6.29
CA PRO A 596 -44.33 -3.75 -6.08
C PRO A 596 -45.55 -3.14 -5.40
N LYS A 597 -45.32 -2.20 -4.47
CA LYS A 597 -46.40 -1.41 -3.85
C LYS A 597 -47.03 -0.51 -4.93
N GLY A 598 -47.96 -1.09 -5.69
CA GLY A 598 -48.58 -0.46 -6.85
C GLY A 598 -47.97 -0.95 -8.17
N ARG A 599 -48.83 -1.22 -9.16
CA ARG A 599 -48.40 -1.46 -10.54
C ARG A 599 -48.36 -0.13 -11.28
N LEU A 600 -47.24 0.59 -11.17
CA LEU A 600 -46.98 1.71 -12.07
C LEU A 600 -46.94 1.19 -13.51
N SER A 601 -47.49 1.99 -14.41
CA SER A 601 -47.47 1.72 -15.85
C SER A 601 -46.46 2.64 -16.52
N TRP A 602 -45.67 2.09 -17.44
CA TRP A 602 -44.42 2.69 -17.88
C TRP A 602 -44.39 2.97 -19.38
N SER A 603 -43.90 4.15 -19.76
CA SER A 603 -43.47 4.44 -21.14
C SER A 603 -41.96 4.61 -21.14
N ILE A 604 -41.26 3.65 -21.74
CA ILE A 604 -39.80 3.68 -21.87
C ILE A 604 -39.47 4.38 -23.18
N VAL A 605 -38.71 5.47 -23.13
CA VAL A 605 -38.33 6.27 -24.29
C VAL A 605 -36.86 6.05 -24.59
N ILE A 606 -36.58 5.55 -25.80
CA ILE A 606 -35.23 5.25 -26.29
C ILE A 606 -34.96 6.10 -27.55
N PRO A 607 -34.13 7.16 -27.46
CA PRO A 607 -33.73 7.92 -28.64
C PRO A 607 -32.72 7.10 -29.46
N PHE A 608 -32.95 7.02 -30.78
CA PHE A 608 -32.11 6.23 -31.69
C PHE A 608 -31.67 7.06 -32.89
N ARG A 609 -30.36 7.02 -33.19
CA ARG A 609 -29.77 7.72 -34.34
C ARG A 609 -29.00 6.78 -35.27
N GLN A 610 -28.30 5.79 -34.72
CA GLN A 610 -27.47 4.83 -35.45
C GLN A 610 -27.10 3.66 -34.54
N GLY A 611 -26.58 2.56 -35.11
CA GLY A 611 -26.15 1.39 -34.34
C GLY A 611 -27.31 0.43 -34.06
N LEU A 612 -27.95 -0.06 -35.12
CA LEU A 612 -29.13 -0.94 -35.04
C LEU A 612 -28.92 -2.17 -34.16
N ASP A 613 -27.71 -2.74 -34.16
CA ASP A 613 -27.39 -3.92 -33.35
C ASP A 613 -27.38 -3.60 -31.84
N LEU A 614 -26.85 -2.44 -31.45
CA LEU A 614 -26.84 -1.99 -30.05
C LEU A 614 -28.27 -1.76 -29.56
N LEU A 615 -29.09 -1.12 -30.41
CA LEU A 615 -30.52 -0.91 -30.14
C LEU A 615 -31.25 -2.25 -29.97
N ARG A 616 -30.96 -3.24 -30.83
CA ARG A 616 -31.59 -4.56 -30.75
C ARG A 616 -31.26 -5.25 -29.43
N LEU A 617 -30.01 -5.19 -28.97
CA LEU A 617 -29.60 -5.71 -27.66
C LEU A 617 -30.26 -4.95 -26.50
N SER A 618 -30.35 -3.62 -26.59
CA SER A 618 -31.02 -2.78 -25.61
C SER A 618 -32.51 -3.14 -25.47
N VAL A 619 -33.26 -3.15 -26.58
CA VAL A 619 -34.68 -3.50 -26.58
C VAL A 619 -34.91 -4.93 -26.08
N ARG A 620 -34.04 -5.88 -26.46
CA ARG A 620 -34.12 -7.24 -25.94
C ARG A 620 -33.89 -7.30 -24.44
N SER A 621 -32.91 -6.59 -23.89
CA SER A 621 -32.67 -6.52 -22.44
C SER A 621 -33.87 -5.96 -21.67
N TRP A 622 -34.58 -4.99 -22.24
CA TRP A 622 -35.85 -4.50 -21.71
C TRP A 622 -36.97 -5.53 -21.76
N LEU A 623 -37.09 -6.30 -22.85
CA LEU A 623 -38.08 -7.36 -22.96
C LEU A 623 -37.77 -8.57 -22.07
N GLU A 624 -36.50 -8.75 -21.70
CA GLU A 624 -36.03 -9.77 -20.75
C GLU A 624 -36.06 -9.28 -19.29
N SER A 625 -36.29 -7.99 -19.05
CA SER A 625 -36.45 -7.43 -17.71
C SER A 625 -37.89 -7.54 -17.20
N ASP A 626 -38.10 -7.10 -15.96
CA ASP A 626 -39.39 -7.03 -15.30
C ASP A 626 -40.40 -6.14 -16.03
N PHE A 627 -39.97 -5.32 -16.99
CA PHE A 627 -40.87 -4.66 -17.94
C PHE A 627 -41.83 -5.63 -18.65
N ALA A 628 -41.43 -6.88 -18.86
CA ALA A 628 -42.32 -7.91 -19.37
C ALA A 628 -43.58 -8.09 -18.48
N GLU A 629 -43.45 -7.93 -17.16
CA GLU A 629 -44.47 -8.13 -16.13
C GLU A 629 -45.27 -6.85 -15.81
N HIS A 630 -44.77 -5.68 -16.25
CA HIS A 630 -45.42 -4.38 -16.12
C HIS A 630 -46.35 -4.07 -17.31
N ALA A 631 -47.40 -3.29 -17.04
CA ALA A 631 -48.17 -2.63 -18.08
C ALA A 631 -47.33 -1.48 -18.63
N GLY A 632 -47.06 -1.46 -19.93
CA GLY A 632 -46.18 -0.45 -20.47
C GLY A 632 -45.96 -0.56 -21.97
N GLU A 633 -45.17 0.37 -22.48
CA GLU A 633 -44.72 0.41 -23.87
C GLU A 633 -43.27 0.88 -23.93
N LEU A 634 -42.57 0.44 -24.98
CA LEU A 634 -41.22 0.86 -25.32
C LEU A 634 -41.30 1.65 -26.62
N ILE A 635 -40.87 2.91 -26.57
CA ILE A 635 -40.96 3.88 -27.65
C ILE A 635 -39.54 4.17 -28.14
N VAL A 636 -39.20 3.57 -29.28
CA VAL A 636 -37.97 3.90 -30.01
C VAL A 636 -38.24 5.14 -30.84
N VAL A 637 -37.53 6.24 -30.56
CA VAL A 637 -37.65 7.48 -31.32
C VAL A 637 -36.51 7.55 -32.32
N ASP A 638 -36.83 7.27 -33.58
CA ASP A 638 -35.91 7.30 -34.72
C ASP A 638 -35.64 8.76 -35.15
N ASP A 639 -34.49 9.29 -34.75
CA ASP A 639 -33.98 10.62 -35.08
C ASP A 639 -33.35 10.64 -36.49
N ALA A 640 -34.16 10.24 -37.47
CA ALA A 640 -33.83 10.15 -38.90
C ALA A 640 -32.63 9.25 -39.23
N SER A 641 -32.49 8.09 -38.57
CA SER A 641 -31.35 7.17 -38.75
C SER A 641 -31.18 6.67 -40.19
N GLY A 642 -32.30 6.49 -40.90
CA GLY A 642 -32.32 5.84 -42.22
C GLY A 642 -32.25 4.31 -42.15
N GLU A 643 -32.25 3.73 -40.94
CA GLU A 643 -32.16 2.29 -40.70
C GLU A 643 -33.54 1.60 -40.80
N ASP A 644 -33.54 0.32 -41.17
CA ASP A 644 -34.75 -0.50 -41.15
C ASP A 644 -35.03 -1.03 -39.73
N LEU A 645 -35.99 -0.41 -39.04
CA LEU A 645 -36.39 -0.78 -37.68
C LEU A 645 -37.45 -1.89 -37.59
N ARG A 646 -37.87 -2.49 -38.71
CA ARG A 646 -38.81 -3.64 -38.69
C ARG A 646 -38.32 -4.80 -37.80
N PRO A 647 -37.02 -5.16 -37.77
CA PRO A 647 -36.53 -6.22 -36.89
C PRO A 647 -36.66 -5.89 -35.40
N VAL A 648 -36.55 -4.60 -35.01
CA VAL A 648 -36.70 -4.17 -33.62
C VAL A 648 -38.18 -4.23 -33.20
N ILE A 649 -39.09 -3.79 -34.08
CA ILE A 649 -40.55 -3.91 -33.86
C ILE A 649 -40.95 -5.39 -33.74
N ALA A 650 -40.35 -6.26 -34.55
CA ALA A 650 -40.67 -7.68 -34.57
C ALA A 650 -40.31 -8.43 -33.28
N LEU A 651 -39.46 -7.86 -32.40
CA LEU A 651 -39.14 -8.46 -31.10
C LEU A 651 -40.39 -8.58 -30.20
N ASP A 652 -41.23 -7.54 -30.16
CA ASP A 652 -42.56 -7.59 -29.55
C ASP A 652 -43.44 -6.47 -30.13
N PRO A 653 -44.23 -6.74 -31.19
CA PRO A 653 -45.09 -5.75 -31.83
C PRO A 653 -46.19 -5.19 -30.91
N SER A 654 -46.47 -5.84 -29.78
CA SER A 654 -47.49 -5.39 -28.84
C SER A 654 -46.98 -4.35 -27.85
N LYS A 655 -45.67 -4.36 -27.57
CA LYS A 655 -45.02 -3.45 -26.62
C LYS A 655 -44.07 -2.45 -27.27
N VAL A 656 -43.48 -2.75 -28.42
CA VAL A 656 -42.49 -1.90 -29.10
C VAL A 656 -43.16 -0.99 -30.15
N LYS A 657 -42.96 0.32 -30.02
CA LYS A 657 -43.44 1.35 -30.93
C LYS A 657 -42.26 2.15 -31.48
N VAL A 658 -42.38 2.59 -32.73
CA VAL A 658 -41.40 3.47 -33.37
C VAL A 658 -42.05 4.81 -33.70
N VAL A 659 -41.45 5.90 -33.25
CA VAL A 659 -41.79 7.27 -33.62
C VAL A 659 -40.68 7.79 -34.52
N ARG A 660 -40.99 8.16 -35.77
CA ARG A 660 -40.00 8.67 -36.73
C ARG A 660 -40.01 10.19 -36.79
N GLN A 661 -38.83 10.78 -36.85
CA GLN A 661 -38.64 12.19 -37.13
C GLN A 661 -38.17 12.39 -38.57
N ASP A 662 -38.66 13.45 -39.22
CA ASP A 662 -38.35 13.75 -40.63
C ASP A 662 -36.90 14.25 -40.83
N ALA A 663 -36.24 14.70 -39.77
CA ALA A 663 -34.86 15.17 -39.79
C ALA A 663 -34.18 14.91 -38.44
N ALA A 664 -32.86 14.74 -38.46
CA ALA A 664 -32.05 14.55 -37.26
C ALA A 664 -32.01 15.86 -36.45
N GLN A 665 -32.53 15.82 -35.23
CA GLN A 665 -32.70 17.01 -34.39
C GLN A 665 -31.97 16.88 -33.05
N GLY A 666 -31.56 15.67 -32.67
CA GLY A 666 -30.76 15.38 -31.50
C GLY A 666 -31.53 14.63 -30.41
N PRO A 667 -30.80 14.06 -29.44
CA PRO A 667 -31.36 13.15 -28.44
C PRO A 667 -32.35 13.83 -27.50
N ALA A 668 -32.15 15.11 -27.14
CA ALA A 668 -33.10 15.89 -26.34
C ALA A 668 -34.49 15.99 -27.01
N ARG A 669 -34.52 16.34 -28.31
CA ARG A 669 -35.78 16.44 -29.06
C ARG A 669 -36.44 15.07 -29.25
N ALA A 670 -35.64 14.05 -29.50
CA ALA A 670 -36.13 12.67 -29.58
C ALA A 670 -36.77 12.23 -28.26
N ARG A 671 -36.16 12.52 -27.10
CA ARG A 671 -36.77 12.23 -25.79
C ARG A 671 -38.06 13.01 -25.56
N ASN A 672 -38.12 14.28 -25.93
CA ASN A 672 -39.35 15.08 -25.86
C ASN A 672 -40.47 14.51 -26.75
N ALA A 673 -40.14 14.11 -27.99
CA ALA A 673 -41.10 13.50 -28.91
C ALA A 673 -41.60 12.15 -28.38
N GLY A 674 -40.72 11.35 -27.79
CA GLY A 674 -41.10 10.09 -27.14
C GLY A 674 -41.99 10.31 -25.92
N ALA A 675 -41.66 11.28 -25.06
CA ALA A 675 -42.49 11.66 -23.93
C ALA A 675 -43.87 12.20 -24.36
N ALA A 676 -43.95 12.95 -25.47
CA ALA A 676 -45.20 13.40 -26.04
C ALA A 676 -46.04 12.25 -26.64
N ALA A 677 -45.38 11.23 -27.22
CA ALA A 677 -46.02 10.04 -27.76
C ALA A 677 -46.40 9.00 -26.69
N ALA A 678 -45.85 9.13 -25.48
CA ALA A 678 -46.07 8.20 -24.38
C ALA A 678 -47.52 8.20 -23.90
N ARG A 679 -48.07 7.00 -23.67
CA ARG A 679 -49.43 6.73 -23.19
C ARG A 679 -49.53 6.74 -21.68
N TYR A 680 -48.50 6.24 -20.99
CA TYR A 680 -48.53 6.04 -19.55
C TYR A 680 -47.96 7.23 -18.79
N GLU A 681 -48.30 7.31 -17.50
CA GLU A 681 -47.92 8.40 -16.61
C GLU A 681 -46.43 8.36 -16.25
N MET A 682 -45.87 7.18 -15.97
CA MET A 682 -44.45 7.09 -15.64
C MET A 682 -43.63 7.05 -16.91
N LEU A 683 -42.69 7.98 -17.01
CA LEU A 683 -41.70 8.06 -18.08
C LEU A 683 -40.39 7.47 -17.58
N PHE A 684 -39.78 6.61 -18.39
CA PHE A 684 -38.41 6.13 -18.19
C PHE A 684 -37.60 6.48 -19.43
N PHE A 685 -36.47 7.17 -19.27
CA PHE A 685 -35.54 7.46 -20.35
C PHE A 685 -34.34 6.51 -20.26
N SER A 686 -34.03 5.89 -21.40
CA SER A 686 -32.93 4.94 -21.57
C SER A 686 -32.25 5.20 -22.91
N ASP A 687 -30.99 4.82 -23.06
CA ASP A 687 -30.25 5.02 -24.31
C ASP A 687 -30.21 3.73 -25.13
N ALA A 688 -30.10 3.88 -26.45
CA ALA A 688 -30.11 2.76 -27.39
C ALA A 688 -28.90 1.81 -27.22
N ASP A 689 -27.87 2.23 -26.50
CA ASP A 689 -26.67 1.47 -26.18
C ASP A 689 -26.62 1.01 -24.72
N HIS A 690 -27.73 1.04 -23.98
CA HIS A 690 -27.81 0.48 -22.62
C HIS A 690 -28.44 -0.90 -22.60
N ILE A 691 -27.79 -1.81 -21.86
CA ILE A 691 -28.36 -3.10 -21.46
C ILE A 691 -28.84 -2.93 -20.02
N VAL A 692 -30.10 -3.27 -19.73
CA VAL A 692 -30.70 -2.98 -18.42
C VAL A 692 -30.81 -4.20 -17.50
N PRO A 693 -30.73 -4.00 -16.17
CA PRO A 693 -30.90 -5.08 -15.22
C PRO A 693 -32.33 -5.67 -15.26
N PRO A 694 -32.52 -6.97 -14.92
CA PRO A 694 -33.81 -7.62 -14.98
C PRO A 694 -34.87 -7.07 -14.02
N ASP A 695 -34.52 -6.28 -13.02
CA ASP A 695 -35.44 -5.69 -12.04
C ASP A 695 -35.42 -4.15 -12.04
N VAL A 696 -34.97 -3.55 -13.15
CA VAL A 696 -34.82 -2.11 -13.32
C VAL A 696 -36.10 -1.33 -12.96
N LEU A 697 -37.30 -1.78 -13.37
CA LEU A 697 -38.53 -1.06 -13.08
C LEU A 697 -39.04 -1.29 -11.66
N THR A 698 -38.83 -2.47 -11.09
CA THR A 698 -39.16 -2.76 -9.69
C THR A 698 -38.43 -1.79 -8.77
N ARG A 699 -37.13 -1.57 -9.04
CA ARG A 699 -36.28 -0.65 -8.27
C ARG A 699 -36.74 0.79 -8.38
N HIS A 700 -36.99 1.25 -9.61
CA HIS A 700 -37.53 2.58 -9.83
C HIS A 700 -38.93 2.73 -9.19
N THR A 701 -39.80 1.71 -9.26
CA THR A 701 -41.13 1.70 -8.63
C THR A 701 -41.04 1.86 -7.12
N ASN A 702 -40.13 1.13 -6.47
CA ASN A 702 -39.93 1.22 -5.02
C ASN A 702 -39.50 2.62 -4.60
N ARG A 703 -38.55 3.24 -5.34
CA ARG A 703 -38.13 4.62 -5.06
C ARG A 703 -39.24 5.64 -5.30
N HIS A 704 -40.02 5.47 -6.36
CA HIS A 704 -41.20 6.33 -6.57
C HIS A 704 -42.22 6.18 -5.45
N ALA A 705 -42.43 4.98 -4.91
CA ALA A 705 -43.31 4.77 -3.78
C ALA A 705 -42.81 5.47 -2.50
N GLU A 706 -41.49 5.49 -2.26
CA GLU A 706 -40.87 6.20 -1.13
C GLU A 706 -41.01 7.72 -1.24
N THR A 707 -41.04 8.25 -2.46
CA THR A 707 -41.15 9.69 -2.74
C THR A 707 -42.56 10.14 -3.14
N GLU A 708 -43.56 9.26 -3.03
CA GLU A 708 -44.94 9.51 -3.48
C GLU A 708 -45.03 9.98 -4.95
N GLY A 709 -44.11 9.52 -5.81
CA GLY A 709 -44.02 9.89 -7.23
C GLY A 709 -43.54 11.32 -7.51
N ALA A 710 -43.12 12.07 -6.47
CA ALA A 710 -42.76 13.48 -6.60
C ALA A 710 -41.29 13.75 -6.98
N ALA A 711 -40.46 12.70 -7.12
CA ALA A 711 -39.03 12.79 -7.38
C ALA A 711 -38.66 12.28 -8.78
N ALA A 712 -37.48 12.69 -9.28
CA ALA A 712 -36.80 12.02 -10.36
C ALA A 712 -35.92 10.91 -9.78
N VAL A 713 -36.13 9.67 -10.23
CA VAL A 713 -35.36 8.50 -9.79
C VAL A 713 -34.34 8.17 -10.86
N VAL A 714 -33.06 8.16 -10.48
CA VAL A 714 -31.91 7.91 -11.37
C VAL A 714 -31.23 6.59 -10.99
N GLY A 715 -30.84 5.81 -11.99
CA GLY A 715 -30.02 4.62 -11.86
C GLY A 715 -28.53 4.90 -12.06
N CYS A 716 -27.67 3.94 -11.73
CA CYS A 716 -26.21 4.09 -11.79
C CYS A 716 -25.63 3.70 -13.17
N VAL A 717 -25.89 4.49 -14.21
CA VAL A 717 -25.44 4.18 -15.60
C VAL A 717 -23.90 4.12 -15.75
N PHE A 718 -23.17 4.78 -14.85
CA PHE A 718 -21.70 4.83 -14.86
C PHE A 718 -21.06 3.69 -14.05
N GLY A 719 -21.90 2.77 -13.58
CA GLY A 719 -21.57 1.62 -12.76
C GLY A 719 -20.54 0.71 -13.42
N ARG A 720 -20.88 0.17 -14.59
CA ARG A 720 -20.06 -0.82 -15.30
C ARG A 720 -20.25 -0.66 -16.80
N ARG A 721 -19.20 -0.91 -17.57
CA ARG A 721 -19.24 -0.89 -19.04
C ARG A 721 -19.14 -2.29 -19.59
N ALA A 722 -19.94 -2.59 -20.61
CA ALA A 722 -19.88 -3.86 -21.32
C ALA A 722 -19.28 -3.66 -22.70
N PHE A 723 -18.36 -4.55 -23.08
CA PHE A 723 -17.85 -4.60 -24.44
C PHE A 723 -18.60 -5.67 -25.23
N THR A 724 -19.58 -5.26 -26.05
CA THR A 724 -20.45 -6.20 -26.79
C THR A 724 -20.03 -6.38 -28.24
N HIS A 725 -19.26 -5.43 -28.79
CA HIS A 725 -18.86 -5.41 -30.20
C HIS A 725 -17.54 -4.64 -30.46
N VAL A 726 -16.59 -5.30 -31.13
CA VAL A 726 -15.44 -4.63 -31.79
C VAL A 726 -15.76 -4.36 -33.25
N THR A 727 -15.68 -3.10 -33.68
CA THR A 727 -15.53 -2.79 -35.11
C THR A 727 -14.10 -2.37 -35.46
N PRO A 728 -13.64 -2.71 -36.68
CA PRO A 728 -12.42 -2.13 -37.26
C PRO A 728 -12.46 -0.60 -37.38
N ALA A 729 -13.66 0.00 -37.43
CA ALA A 729 -13.88 1.44 -37.61
C ALA A 729 -13.70 2.28 -36.33
N ILE A 730 -13.48 1.68 -35.15
CA ILE A 730 -13.22 2.42 -33.90
C ILE A 730 -11.93 3.28 -34.05
N PRO A 731 -11.92 4.56 -33.64
CA PRO A 731 -10.71 5.40 -33.69
C PRO A 731 -9.53 4.79 -32.93
N ARG A 732 -8.31 4.93 -33.46
CA ARG A 732 -7.07 4.35 -32.89
C ARG A 732 -6.89 4.61 -31.39
N ARG A 733 -7.17 5.85 -30.93
CA ARG A 733 -7.10 6.21 -29.49
C ARG A 733 -8.01 5.35 -28.59
N HIS A 734 -9.18 4.96 -29.09
CA HIS A 734 -10.12 4.12 -28.36
C HIS A 734 -9.73 2.65 -28.46
N LYS A 735 -9.19 2.20 -29.61
CA LYS A 735 -8.59 0.87 -29.76
C LYS A 735 -7.46 0.68 -28.75
N GLU A 736 -6.54 1.63 -28.64
CA GLU A 736 -5.42 1.59 -27.69
C GLU A 736 -5.90 1.50 -26.24
N LYS A 737 -6.92 2.27 -25.86
CA LYS A 737 -7.53 2.23 -24.52
C LYS A 737 -8.28 0.92 -24.25
N LEU A 738 -9.07 0.44 -25.20
CA LEU A 738 -9.76 -0.86 -25.08
C LEU A 738 -8.73 -1.98 -24.95
N LEU A 739 -7.70 -1.96 -25.79
CA LEU A 739 -6.64 -2.94 -25.73
C LEU A 739 -5.85 -2.88 -24.41
N SER A 740 -5.61 -1.73 -23.80
CA SER A 740 -4.98 -1.68 -22.47
C SER A 740 -5.86 -2.29 -21.37
N ILE A 741 -7.18 -2.36 -21.57
CA ILE A 741 -8.12 -2.98 -20.62
C ILE A 741 -8.20 -4.49 -20.86
N LEU A 742 -8.27 -4.90 -22.14
CA LEU A 742 -8.55 -6.28 -22.56
C LEU A 742 -7.32 -7.19 -22.60
N ARG A 743 -6.09 -6.65 -22.60
CA ARG A 743 -4.86 -7.44 -22.79
C ARG A 743 -4.39 -8.25 -21.57
N PHE A 744 -4.98 -8.03 -20.40
CA PHE A 744 -4.51 -8.61 -19.14
C PHE A 744 -5.36 -9.80 -18.66
N ASP A 745 -6.34 -10.24 -19.47
CA ASP A 745 -7.27 -11.30 -19.09
C ASP A 745 -7.56 -12.20 -20.30
N GLU A 746 -7.34 -13.51 -20.15
CA GLU A 746 -7.55 -14.52 -21.19
C GLU A 746 -8.99 -14.53 -21.72
N MET A 747 -9.97 -14.16 -20.87
CA MET A 747 -11.38 -14.05 -21.27
C MET A 747 -11.58 -13.03 -22.39
N PHE A 748 -10.75 -12.00 -22.46
CA PHE A 748 -10.82 -10.94 -23.47
C PHE A 748 -9.80 -11.08 -24.60
N LEU A 749 -8.99 -12.14 -24.59
CA LEU A 749 -7.97 -12.38 -25.61
C LEU A 749 -8.55 -12.42 -27.03
N PRO A 750 -9.68 -13.09 -27.32
CA PRO A 750 -10.27 -13.09 -28.66
C PRO A 750 -10.68 -11.68 -29.14
N ALA A 751 -11.21 -10.85 -28.24
CA ALA A 751 -11.58 -9.46 -28.54
C ALA A 751 -10.33 -8.59 -28.77
N ALA A 752 -9.28 -8.78 -27.98
CA ALA A 752 -8.00 -8.08 -28.13
C ALA A 752 -7.31 -8.45 -29.45
N GLU A 753 -7.30 -9.73 -29.82
CA GLU A 753 -6.78 -10.21 -31.10
C GLU A 753 -7.55 -9.61 -32.28
N ALA A 754 -8.88 -9.54 -32.20
CA ALA A 754 -9.71 -8.91 -33.22
C ALA A 754 -9.41 -7.41 -33.38
N LEU A 755 -9.23 -6.69 -32.26
CA LEU A 755 -8.83 -5.27 -32.23
C LEU A 755 -7.46 -5.04 -32.90
N VAL A 756 -6.47 -5.90 -32.61
CA VAL A 756 -5.13 -5.82 -33.21
C VAL A 756 -5.16 -6.22 -34.69
N GLY A 757 -5.94 -7.24 -35.04
CA GLY A 757 -6.05 -7.79 -36.38
C GLY A 757 -7.04 -7.07 -37.29
N GLU A 758 -7.64 -5.97 -36.83
CA GLU A 758 -8.67 -5.20 -37.55
C GLU A 758 -9.87 -6.05 -38.04
N LYS A 759 -10.33 -6.98 -37.21
CA LYS A 759 -11.50 -7.83 -37.49
C LYS A 759 -12.69 -7.41 -36.64
N GLU A 760 -13.89 -7.64 -37.17
CA GLU A 760 -15.11 -7.55 -36.37
C GLU A 760 -15.17 -8.72 -35.37
N PHE A 761 -15.64 -8.43 -34.16
CA PHE A 761 -15.81 -9.44 -33.12
C PHE A 761 -17.01 -9.13 -32.23
N TRP A 762 -17.80 -10.14 -31.94
CA TRP A 762 -19.00 -10.07 -31.11
C TRP A 762 -18.81 -10.91 -29.85
N ALA A 763 -18.93 -10.25 -28.71
CA ALA A 763 -18.83 -10.93 -27.41
C ALA A 763 -20.18 -11.54 -26.99
N ILE A 764 -21.28 -10.93 -27.44
CA ILE A 764 -22.64 -11.40 -27.22
C ILE A 764 -23.22 -11.77 -28.58
N ASP A 765 -23.74 -12.99 -28.70
CA ASP A 765 -24.33 -13.46 -29.96
C ASP A 765 -25.62 -12.68 -30.26
N ARG A 766 -25.68 -12.10 -31.47
CA ARG A 766 -26.83 -11.31 -31.95
C ARG A 766 -28.10 -12.15 -32.15
N GLU A 767 -27.97 -13.46 -32.35
CA GLU A 767 -29.08 -14.35 -32.70
C GLU A 767 -29.47 -15.34 -31.59
N ALA A 768 -28.55 -15.72 -30.69
CA ALA A 768 -28.77 -16.84 -29.74
C ALA A 768 -29.09 -16.46 -28.27
N ALA A 769 -28.79 -15.25 -27.80
CA ALA A 769 -28.69 -14.98 -26.36
C ALA A 769 -30.04 -14.68 -25.65
N SER A 770 -30.67 -15.67 -25.01
CA SER A 770 -31.60 -15.39 -23.90
C SER A 770 -30.78 -15.04 -22.65
N GLY A 771 -31.03 -13.88 -22.03
CA GLY A 771 -30.25 -13.45 -20.86
C GLY A 771 -29.12 -12.47 -21.23
N VAL A 772 -29.41 -11.51 -22.11
CA VAL A 772 -28.47 -10.49 -22.60
C VAL A 772 -27.74 -9.78 -21.46
N TRP A 773 -28.47 -9.46 -20.38
CA TRP A 773 -27.89 -8.84 -19.19
C TRP A 773 -26.84 -9.74 -18.50
N ALA A 774 -27.12 -11.03 -18.37
CA ALA A 774 -26.23 -11.98 -17.71
C ALA A 774 -24.95 -12.23 -18.52
N GLU A 775 -25.06 -12.29 -19.85
CA GLU A 775 -23.90 -12.40 -20.74
C GLU A 775 -23.08 -11.11 -20.74
N ALA A 776 -23.74 -9.94 -20.78
CA ALA A 776 -23.07 -8.65 -20.72
C ALA A 776 -22.27 -8.45 -19.42
N GLN A 777 -22.75 -8.97 -18.28
CA GLN A 777 -22.01 -8.95 -17.02
C GLN A 777 -20.70 -9.74 -17.06
N GLN A 778 -20.62 -10.81 -17.86
CA GLN A 778 -19.40 -11.61 -17.98
C GLN A 778 -18.30 -10.85 -18.73
N VAL A 779 -18.67 -9.88 -19.57
CA VAL A 779 -17.75 -9.06 -20.37
C VAL A 779 -17.74 -7.60 -19.91
N ALA A 780 -18.19 -7.35 -18.69
CA ALA A 780 -18.26 -6.03 -18.09
C ALA A 780 -17.00 -5.71 -17.30
N TYR A 781 -16.62 -4.43 -17.27
CA TYR A 781 -15.51 -3.93 -16.50
C TYR A 781 -15.84 -2.60 -15.82
N THR A 782 -15.16 -2.36 -14.71
CA THR A 782 -15.27 -1.16 -13.88
C THR A 782 -14.32 -0.08 -14.40
N ASP A 783 -14.83 1.16 -14.60
CA ASP A 783 -13.99 2.30 -14.94
C ASP A 783 -13.63 3.17 -13.71
N TYR A 784 -12.62 4.04 -13.85
CA TYR A 784 -12.12 4.88 -12.75
C TYR A 784 -13.20 5.81 -12.16
N TRP A 785 -14.19 6.21 -12.96
CA TRP A 785 -15.26 7.09 -12.50
C TRP A 785 -16.15 6.39 -11.48
N LEU A 786 -16.33 5.07 -11.60
CA LEU A 786 -17.08 4.26 -10.64
C LEU A 786 -16.53 4.32 -9.21
N ALA A 787 -15.21 4.31 -9.05
CA ALA A 787 -14.59 4.33 -7.71
C ALA A 787 -15.06 5.55 -6.89
N LYS A 788 -15.20 6.70 -7.56
CA LYS A 788 -15.72 7.94 -6.98
C LYS A 788 -17.23 7.93 -6.72
N TRP A 789 -17.97 7.10 -7.42
CA TRP A 789 -19.41 6.94 -7.21
C TRP A 789 -19.74 6.10 -5.99
N GLY A 790 -19.00 5.02 -5.77
CA GLY A 790 -19.05 4.27 -4.53
C GLY A 790 -18.81 5.19 -3.34
N GLU A 791 -17.73 5.98 -3.38
CA GLU A 791 -17.41 7.00 -2.37
C GLU A 791 -18.59 7.95 -2.09
N ILE A 792 -19.26 8.46 -3.12
CA ILE A 792 -20.36 9.42 -2.95
C ILE A 792 -21.63 8.77 -2.36
N ILE A 793 -21.96 7.54 -2.74
CA ILE A 793 -23.10 6.82 -2.12
C ILE A 793 -22.78 6.49 -0.66
N LEU A 794 -21.53 6.13 -0.35
CA LEU A 794 -21.10 5.84 1.02
C LEU A 794 -21.11 7.09 1.90
N GLU A 795 -20.71 8.24 1.35
CA GLU A 795 -20.63 9.51 2.07
C GLU A 795 -22.00 10.18 2.23
N PHE A 796 -22.85 10.16 1.19
CA PHE A 796 -24.09 10.95 1.14
C PHE A 796 -25.38 10.11 1.09
N GLY A 797 -25.27 8.78 1.02
CA GLY A 797 -26.42 7.86 0.95
C GLY A 797 -27.13 7.85 -0.41
N GLU A 798 -28.10 6.94 -0.55
CA GLU A 798 -28.85 6.69 -1.81
C GLU A 798 -29.86 7.80 -2.13
N GLU A 799 -30.28 8.56 -1.12
CA GLU A 799 -31.11 9.76 -1.29
C GLU A 799 -30.30 11.02 -1.65
N LEU A 800 -28.96 10.91 -1.72
CA LEU A 800 -28.03 12.00 -1.96
C LEU A 800 -28.25 13.21 -1.03
N ARG A 801 -28.70 12.97 0.22
CA ARG A 801 -28.97 14.04 1.19
C ARG A 801 -27.66 14.71 1.58
N GLY A 802 -27.58 16.03 1.43
CA GLY A 802 -26.36 16.80 1.68
C GLY A 802 -25.36 16.79 0.53
N PHE A 803 -25.58 16.01 -0.53
CA PHE A 803 -24.77 16.09 -1.74
C PHE A 803 -25.00 17.43 -2.43
N LYS A 804 -23.93 18.21 -2.58
CA LYS A 804 -23.98 19.62 -2.99
C LYS A 804 -24.53 19.81 -4.41
N HIS A 805 -24.28 18.85 -5.30
CA HIS A 805 -24.60 18.94 -6.73
C HIS A 805 -25.47 17.76 -7.22
N ARG A 806 -26.62 17.53 -6.59
CA ARG A 806 -27.55 16.42 -6.93
C ARG A 806 -27.93 16.33 -8.41
N TRP A 807 -28.08 17.48 -9.09
CA TRP A 807 -28.37 17.53 -10.52
C TRP A 807 -27.30 16.90 -11.42
N THR A 808 -26.03 16.84 -10.98
CA THR A 808 -24.94 16.17 -11.75
C THR A 808 -25.13 14.66 -11.86
N ARG A 809 -26.05 14.09 -11.07
CA ARG A 809 -26.39 12.67 -11.10
C ARG A 809 -27.55 12.36 -12.03
N LEU A 810 -28.15 13.36 -12.68
CA LEU A 810 -29.14 13.07 -13.71
C LEU A 810 -28.45 12.48 -14.93
N SER A 811 -28.72 11.20 -15.18
CA SER A 811 -28.30 10.51 -16.40
C SER A 811 -29.52 10.03 -17.14
N THR A 812 -29.67 10.47 -18.39
CA THR A 812 -30.78 10.05 -19.25
C THR A 812 -30.72 8.59 -19.68
N GLY A 813 -29.63 7.90 -19.32
CA GLY A 813 -29.45 6.47 -19.51
C GLY A 813 -30.25 5.56 -18.58
N SER A 814 -30.71 6.11 -17.44
CA SER A 814 -31.52 5.39 -16.45
C SER A 814 -32.25 6.38 -15.56
N VAL A 815 -33.13 7.21 -16.10
CA VAL A 815 -33.89 8.17 -15.29
C VAL A 815 -35.39 7.99 -15.51
N SER A 816 -36.14 8.08 -14.43
CA SER A 816 -37.58 8.02 -14.46
C SER A 816 -38.26 9.06 -13.61
N MET A 817 -39.45 9.48 -14.01
CA MET A 817 -40.29 10.42 -13.30
C MET A 817 -41.73 10.33 -13.80
N SER A 818 -42.67 10.91 -13.06
CA SER A 818 -44.03 11.09 -13.57
C SER A 818 -44.04 12.12 -14.71
N ARG A 819 -45.02 11.99 -15.60
CA ARG A 819 -45.28 12.97 -16.67
C ARG A 819 -45.47 14.37 -16.11
N GLU A 820 -46.17 14.50 -14.98
CA GLU A 820 -46.35 15.78 -14.30
C GLU A 820 -45.00 16.41 -13.92
N VAL A 821 -44.08 15.65 -13.32
CA VAL A 821 -42.74 16.12 -12.97
C VAL A 821 -41.97 16.54 -14.23
N PHE A 822 -42.04 15.75 -15.29
CA PHE A 822 -41.38 16.04 -16.57
C PHE A 822 -41.90 17.33 -17.22
N GLU A 823 -43.23 17.50 -17.27
CA GLU A 823 -43.90 18.68 -17.84
C GLU A 823 -43.67 19.93 -16.97
N ARG A 824 -43.71 19.78 -15.64
CA ARG A 824 -43.41 20.86 -14.69
C ARG A 824 -41.99 21.37 -14.84
N ALA A 825 -41.03 20.48 -15.08
CA ALA A 825 -39.65 20.84 -15.36
C ALA A 825 -39.48 21.44 -16.76
N GLY A 826 -40.40 21.20 -17.71
CA GLY A 826 -40.41 21.76 -19.06
C GLY A 826 -39.77 20.89 -20.14
N GLY A 827 -39.65 19.58 -19.93
CA GLY A 827 -38.99 18.63 -20.86
C GLY A 827 -37.50 18.89 -21.07
N PHE A 828 -36.80 18.17 -21.94
CA PHE A 828 -35.37 18.42 -22.23
C PHE A 828 -35.17 19.65 -23.12
N ASP A 829 -34.10 20.42 -22.92
CA ASP A 829 -33.76 21.54 -23.81
C ASP A 829 -33.17 21.02 -25.13
N ASP A 830 -33.96 21.07 -26.20
CA ASP A 830 -33.57 20.57 -27.52
C ASP A 830 -32.64 21.48 -28.31
N ARG A 831 -32.31 22.66 -27.78
CA ARG A 831 -31.27 23.55 -28.30
C ARG A 831 -29.88 22.98 -27.99
N LEU A 832 -29.76 22.16 -26.95
CA LEU A 832 -28.52 21.51 -26.57
C LEU A 832 -28.20 20.31 -27.47
N LYS A 833 -26.95 20.25 -27.94
CA LYS A 833 -26.43 19.13 -28.72
C LYS A 833 -25.73 18.07 -27.86
N SER A 834 -25.52 18.36 -26.57
CA SER A 834 -25.09 17.44 -25.53
C SER A 834 -25.33 18.07 -24.14
N MET A 835 -25.19 17.29 -23.07
CA MET A 835 -25.41 17.71 -21.67
C MET A 835 -26.84 18.18 -21.36
N GLU A 836 -27.80 17.72 -22.16
CA GLU A 836 -29.23 17.95 -21.94
C GLU A 836 -29.74 17.31 -20.65
N ASP A 837 -29.09 16.23 -20.20
CA ASP A 837 -29.38 15.54 -18.95
C ASP A 837 -28.99 16.41 -17.73
N TRP A 838 -27.82 17.03 -17.77
CA TRP A 838 -27.36 17.92 -16.69
C TRP A 838 -28.21 19.19 -16.62
N GLU A 839 -28.53 19.78 -17.77
CA GLU A 839 -29.42 20.94 -17.84
C GLU A 839 -30.80 20.62 -17.25
N PHE A 840 -31.38 19.50 -17.67
CA PHE A 840 -32.67 19.08 -17.15
C PHE A 840 -32.60 18.78 -15.64
N GLY A 841 -31.47 18.24 -15.16
CA GLY A 841 -31.22 18.02 -13.74
C GLY A 841 -31.23 19.32 -12.94
N ILE A 842 -30.64 20.39 -13.48
CA ILE A 842 -30.65 21.72 -12.86
C ILE A 842 -32.09 22.21 -12.74
N ARG A 843 -32.88 22.15 -13.81
CA ARG A 843 -34.30 22.56 -13.79
C ARG A 843 -35.14 21.73 -12.84
N LEU A 844 -34.88 20.43 -12.72
CA LEU A 844 -35.54 19.59 -11.70
C LEU A 844 -35.21 20.09 -10.29
N GLN A 845 -33.94 20.39 -10.01
CA GLN A 845 -33.53 20.93 -8.71
C GLN A 845 -34.14 22.32 -8.44
N GLU A 846 -34.14 23.22 -9.43
CA GLU A 846 -34.77 24.55 -9.33
C GLU A 846 -36.29 24.47 -9.10
N ALA A 847 -36.94 23.47 -9.70
CA ALA A 847 -38.36 23.16 -9.50
C ALA A 847 -38.65 22.45 -8.17
N GLY A 848 -37.65 22.27 -7.29
CA GLY A 848 -37.78 21.61 -5.99
C GLY A 848 -38.00 20.11 -6.08
N VAL A 849 -37.71 19.50 -7.24
CA VAL A 849 -37.83 18.05 -7.43
C VAL A 849 -36.62 17.35 -6.83
N GLY A 850 -36.87 16.40 -5.93
CA GLY A 850 -35.82 15.54 -5.40
C GLY A 850 -35.25 14.67 -6.52
N ILE A 851 -33.92 14.53 -6.56
CA ILE A 851 -33.23 13.51 -7.37
C ILE A 851 -32.79 12.42 -6.41
N VAL A 852 -33.33 11.22 -6.57
CA VAL A 852 -33.09 10.06 -5.70
C VAL A 852 -32.42 8.97 -6.52
N CYS A 853 -31.40 8.33 -5.96
CA CYS A 853 -30.72 7.25 -6.62
C CYS A 853 -31.44 5.92 -6.35
N ALA A 854 -31.63 5.13 -7.40
CA ALA A 854 -31.80 3.69 -7.35
C ALA A 854 -30.43 3.08 -7.71
N PRO A 855 -29.45 3.07 -6.79
CA PRO A 855 -28.05 2.77 -7.10
C PRO A 855 -27.87 1.38 -7.71
N GLU A 856 -28.78 0.47 -7.42
CA GLU A 856 -28.76 -0.89 -7.92
C GLU A 856 -29.36 -1.01 -9.33
N ALA A 857 -30.19 -0.05 -9.77
CA ALA A 857 -30.67 0.02 -11.14
C ALA A 857 -29.53 0.58 -12.02
N GLU A 858 -28.53 -0.25 -12.29
CA GLU A 858 -27.31 0.08 -13.00
C GLU A 858 -27.39 -0.49 -14.41
N PRO A 859 -27.79 0.25 -15.44
CA PRO A 859 -27.61 -0.24 -16.81
C PRO A 859 -26.14 -0.32 -17.18
N LEU A 860 -25.78 -1.34 -17.95
CA LEU A 860 -24.45 -1.46 -18.55
C LEU A 860 -24.42 -0.56 -19.77
N HIS A 861 -23.50 0.40 -19.76
CA HIS A 861 -23.21 1.20 -20.94
C HIS A 861 -22.35 0.40 -21.93
N GLN A 862 -22.87 0.16 -23.13
CA GLN A 862 -22.12 -0.54 -24.17
C GLN A 862 -21.05 0.38 -24.74
N VAL A 863 -19.79 -0.06 -24.75
CA VAL A 863 -18.69 0.77 -25.23
C VAL A 863 -18.80 0.96 -26.74
N HIS A 864 -18.94 2.21 -27.18
CA HIS A 864 -19.05 2.58 -28.59
C HIS A 864 -18.04 3.69 -28.96
N PRO A 865 -17.75 3.91 -30.26
CA PRO A 865 -16.92 5.03 -30.70
C PRO A 865 -17.48 6.37 -30.21
N THR A 866 -16.66 7.20 -29.57
CA THR A 866 -17.05 8.59 -29.28
C THR A 866 -16.81 9.48 -30.49
N ASP A 867 -17.83 10.24 -30.89
CA ASP A 867 -17.75 11.26 -31.94
C ASP A 867 -16.82 12.40 -31.51
N GLU A 868 -15.93 12.84 -32.39
CA GLU A 868 -15.06 14.01 -32.16
C GLU A 868 -15.86 15.30 -31.98
N ALA A 869 -17.07 15.37 -32.56
CA ALA A 869 -17.99 16.50 -32.37
C ALA A 869 -18.51 16.60 -30.92
N ARG A 870 -18.50 15.52 -30.13
CA ARG A 870 -19.01 15.50 -28.74
C ARG A 870 -18.29 16.49 -27.85
N GLY A 871 -16.96 16.63 -27.98
CA GLY A 871 -16.19 17.59 -27.19
C GLY A 871 -16.54 19.05 -27.50
N ALA A 872 -16.72 19.38 -28.79
CA ALA A 872 -17.16 20.70 -29.22
C ALA A 872 -18.60 21.01 -28.76
N ASN A 873 -19.49 20.01 -28.84
CA ASN A 873 -20.86 20.10 -28.36
C ASN A 873 -20.91 20.32 -26.84
N ASN A 874 -20.10 19.58 -26.07
CA ASN A 874 -20.01 19.76 -24.62
C ASN A 874 -19.55 21.18 -24.26
N HIS A 875 -18.51 21.71 -24.93
CA HIS A 875 -18.08 23.09 -24.69
C HIS A 875 -19.14 24.13 -25.04
N ALA A 876 -19.92 23.91 -26.10
CA ALA A 876 -21.05 24.78 -26.44
C ALA A 876 -22.19 24.66 -25.41
N ALA A 877 -22.51 23.45 -24.96
CA ALA A 877 -23.52 23.17 -23.97
C ALA A 877 -23.18 23.78 -22.60
N VAL A 878 -21.94 23.65 -22.12
CA VAL A 878 -21.47 24.28 -20.87
C VAL A 878 -21.64 25.81 -20.91
N ARG A 879 -21.35 26.46 -22.05
CA ARG A 879 -21.57 27.90 -22.20
C ARG A 879 -23.04 28.29 -22.15
N LEU A 880 -23.91 27.49 -22.78
CA LEU A 880 -25.35 27.70 -22.76
C LEU A 880 -25.92 27.47 -21.35
N LEU A 881 -25.49 26.41 -20.68
CA LEU A 881 -25.81 26.09 -19.28
C LEU A 881 -25.43 27.21 -18.33
N ALA A 882 -24.21 27.73 -18.42
CA ALA A 882 -23.74 28.84 -17.59
C ALA A 882 -24.56 30.12 -17.81
N THR A 883 -25.03 30.33 -19.05
CA THR A 883 -25.87 31.48 -19.39
C THR A 883 -27.32 31.31 -18.92
N ALA A 884 -27.88 30.11 -19.07
CA ALA A 884 -29.26 29.80 -18.75
C ALA A 884 -29.50 29.60 -17.24
N HIS A 885 -28.51 29.04 -16.54
CA HIS A 885 -28.56 28.71 -15.10
C HIS A 885 -27.33 29.29 -14.38
N PRO A 886 -27.21 30.63 -14.31
CA PRO A 886 -26.06 31.28 -13.71
C PRO A 886 -25.93 30.88 -12.24
N GLY A 887 -24.73 30.48 -11.82
CA GLY A 887 -24.40 30.01 -10.48
C GLY A 887 -24.35 28.49 -10.35
N HIS A 888 -25.05 27.71 -11.18
CA HIS A 888 -25.00 26.24 -11.12
C HIS A 888 -23.71 25.68 -11.75
N VAL A 889 -23.30 26.24 -12.91
CA VAL A 889 -22.09 25.81 -13.62
C VAL A 889 -20.82 26.38 -13.00
N GLU A 890 -20.87 27.63 -12.52
CA GLU A 890 -19.77 28.27 -11.82
C GLU A 890 -19.40 27.51 -10.53
N GLN A 891 -20.40 27.02 -9.78
CA GLN A 891 -20.17 26.17 -8.61
C GLN A 891 -19.49 24.82 -8.94
N LEU A 892 -19.66 24.32 -10.16
CA LEU A 892 -19.05 23.07 -10.64
C LEU A 892 -17.63 23.30 -11.18
N LEU A 893 -17.34 24.48 -11.73
CA LEU A 893 -16.01 24.89 -12.18
C LEU A 893 -15.08 25.30 -11.01
N GLU A 894 -15.65 25.62 -9.85
CA GLU A 894 -14.93 25.82 -8.58
C GLU A 894 -14.53 24.49 -7.90
N ASP A 895 -15.08 23.35 -8.35
CA ASP A 895 -14.83 22.01 -7.82
C ASP A 895 -14.07 21.18 -8.89
N GLU A 896 -12.74 21.37 -8.96
CA GLU A 896 -11.86 20.77 -9.99
C GLU A 896 -11.91 19.21 -10.05
N SER A 897 -12.51 18.57 -9.05
CA SER A 897 -12.65 17.12 -8.94
C SER A 897 -13.60 16.50 -9.97
N TYR A 898 -14.57 17.27 -10.49
CA TYR A 898 -15.67 16.76 -11.31
C TYR A 898 -15.41 16.66 -12.82
N PHE A 899 -14.27 17.13 -13.34
CA PHE A 899 -14.06 17.24 -14.79
C PHE A 899 -12.83 16.55 -15.38
N SER A 900 -12.09 15.72 -14.63
CA SER A 900 -11.01 14.93 -15.24
C SER A 900 -11.50 13.53 -15.62
N PRO A 901 -11.40 13.13 -16.91
CA PRO A 901 -10.12 12.52 -17.31
C PRO A 901 -9.77 12.71 -18.82
N PRO A 902 -8.66 12.13 -19.29
CA PRO A 902 -7.55 12.82 -19.92
C PRO A 902 -7.83 13.28 -21.38
N ALA A 903 -7.37 14.52 -21.69
CA ALA A 903 -7.23 15.14 -23.03
C ALA A 903 -8.52 15.82 -23.57
N ARG A 904 -8.60 17.12 -23.83
CA ARG A 904 -7.72 18.01 -24.62
C ARG A 904 -8.22 19.47 -24.43
N HIS A 905 -7.37 20.42 -24.05
CA HIS A 905 -6.72 21.40 -24.96
C HIS A 905 -7.69 22.28 -25.79
N PHE A 906 -7.37 23.59 -25.83
CA PHE A 906 -7.86 24.65 -26.73
C PHE A 906 -9.06 25.53 -26.29
N PHE A 907 -8.85 26.39 -25.30
CA PHE A 907 -9.41 27.75 -25.38
C PHE A 907 -8.47 28.59 -26.26
N THR A 908 -8.92 28.96 -27.45
CA THR A 908 -8.17 29.83 -28.36
C THR A 908 -7.89 31.20 -27.72
N PRO A 909 -6.75 31.84 -27.99
CA PRO A 909 -6.40 33.17 -27.47
C PRO A 909 -7.51 34.23 -27.65
N ALA A 910 -8.26 34.17 -28.75
CA ALA A 910 -9.36 35.10 -29.06
C ALA A 910 -10.52 35.07 -28.03
N ALA A 911 -10.83 33.90 -27.47
CA ALA A 911 -11.90 33.75 -26.47
C ALA A 911 -11.48 34.33 -25.10
N LYS A 912 -10.19 34.28 -24.77
CA LYS A 912 -9.63 34.92 -23.57
C LYS A 912 -9.61 36.43 -23.68
N GLU A 913 -9.39 36.98 -24.88
CA GLU A 913 -9.33 38.43 -25.11
C GLU A 913 -10.72 39.08 -25.12
N GLN A 914 -11.74 38.40 -25.64
CA GLN A 914 -13.13 38.88 -25.65
C GLN A 914 -13.76 38.89 -24.24
N TYR A 915 -13.40 37.92 -23.40
CA TYR A 915 -13.80 37.86 -21.99
C TYR A 915 -13.08 38.93 -21.13
N ALA A 916 -11.79 39.19 -21.42
CA ALA A 916 -11.03 40.25 -20.75
C ALA A 916 -11.56 41.66 -21.06
N ARG A 917 -12.02 41.91 -22.30
CA ARG A 917 -12.66 43.19 -22.68
C ARG A 917 -14.01 43.41 -22.00
N ALA A 918 -14.86 42.38 -21.92
CA ALA A 918 -16.17 42.49 -21.26
C ALA A 918 -16.04 42.79 -19.75
N ARG A 919 -14.98 42.30 -19.10
CA ARG A 919 -14.70 42.55 -17.68
C ARG A 919 -14.05 43.92 -17.41
N ALA A 920 -13.45 44.56 -18.43
CA ALA A 920 -12.80 45.86 -18.29
C ALA A 920 -13.77 47.05 -18.30
N GLU A 921 -15.03 46.88 -18.75
CA GLU A 921 -15.97 47.99 -18.99
C GLU A 921 -17.10 48.14 -17.94
N GLY A 922 -17.16 47.30 -16.90
CA GLY A 922 -18.19 47.38 -15.84
C GLY A 922 -17.60 47.67 -14.46
N ALA A 923 -17.54 48.95 -14.08
CA ALA A 923 -16.88 49.45 -12.88
C ALA A 923 -17.50 49.02 -11.54
N ALA A 924 -16.63 48.80 -10.56
CA ALA A 924 -16.94 48.72 -9.13
C ALA A 924 -17.46 50.06 -8.56
N PRO A 925 -18.09 50.03 -7.37
CA PRO A 925 -17.48 50.69 -6.21
C PRO A 925 -17.51 49.77 -4.96
N ALA A 926 -16.38 49.50 -4.30
CA ALA A 926 -15.81 50.26 -3.16
C ALA A 926 -16.78 50.36 -1.96
N GLY A 927 -16.52 49.77 -0.79
CA GLY A 927 -15.36 49.03 -0.34
C GLY A 927 -15.56 48.44 1.06
N ALA A 928 -14.90 47.31 1.28
CA ALA A 928 -14.33 46.88 2.55
C ALA A 928 -13.04 46.12 2.19
N ALA A 929 -11.89 46.75 2.44
CA ALA A 929 -10.55 46.17 2.26
C ALA A 929 -10.35 44.98 3.22
N SER A 930 -9.56 43.93 2.96
CA SER A 930 -8.59 43.66 1.89
C SER A 930 -8.52 42.15 1.64
N ALA A 931 -8.79 41.69 0.41
CA ALA A 931 -8.42 40.34 0.00
C ALA A 931 -6.89 40.20 0.04
N ARG A 932 -6.39 39.09 0.59
CA ARG A 932 -4.96 38.88 0.84
C ARG A 932 -4.21 38.64 -0.48
N ASP A 933 -3.82 39.69 -1.21
CA ASP A 933 -3.05 39.60 -2.47
C ASP A 933 -1.58 39.18 -2.25
N TYR A 934 -1.36 38.28 -1.29
CA TYR A 934 -0.05 37.88 -0.83
C TYR A 934 -0.04 36.42 -0.37
N CYS A 935 1.13 35.78 -0.37
CA CYS A 935 1.34 34.43 0.13
C CYS A 935 2.61 34.37 0.98
N LEU A 936 2.75 33.34 1.81
CA LEU A 936 4.00 33.01 2.49
C LEU A 936 4.52 31.69 1.93
N ILE A 937 5.77 31.68 1.47
CA ILE A 937 6.45 30.47 0.99
C ILE A 937 7.32 29.94 2.13
N THR A 938 7.15 28.67 2.46
CA THR A 938 7.89 27.99 3.52
C THR A 938 8.58 26.74 3.02
N PHE A 939 9.75 26.45 3.57
CA PHE A 939 10.54 25.26 3.25
C PHE A 939 10.90 24.50 4.53
N ASP A 940 10.71 23.18 4.52
CA ASP A 940 11.08 22.27 5.61
C ASP A 940 12.29 21.39 5.23
N ASP A 941 12.90 20.79 6.27
CA ASP A 941 13.99 19.81 6.23
C ASP A 941 15.40 20.31 5.87
N GLY A 942 15.57 21.58 5.49
CA GLY A 942 16.87 22.16 5.19
C GLY A 942 17.74 22.52 6.41
N PRO A 943 18.94 23.10 6.21
CA PRO A 943 19.56 23.42 4.93
C PRO A 943 20.22 22.22 4.22
N HIS A 944 19.88 22.02 2.95
CA HIS A 944 20.60 21.12 2.04
C HIS A 944 21.64 21.88 1.21
N PRO A 945 22.89 21.39 1.08
CA PRO A 945 23.98 22.14 0.45
C PRO A 945 23.78 22.47 -1.04
N LEU A 946 22.96 21.68 -1.75
CA LEU A 946 22.59 21.93 -3.15
C LEU A 946 21.15 22.42 -3.30
N GLY A 947 20.22 21.83 -2.56
CA GLY A 947 18.78 22.06 -2.74
C GLY A 947 18.36 23.44 -2.29
N THR A 948 18.77 23.83 -1.08
CA THR A 948 18.54 25.18 -0.55
C THR A 948 19.15 26.24 -1.49
N ARG A 949 20.31 26.01 -2.09
CA ARG A 949 20.94 26.96 -3.02
C ARG A 949 20.18 27.11 -4.34
N LEU A 950 19.71 26.01 -4.93
CA LEU A 950 18.87 26.05 -6.13
C LEU A 950 17.58 26.83 -5.88
N ILE A 951 16.97 26.61 -4.72
CA ILE A 951 15.77 27.35 -4.28
C ILE A 951 16.08 28.83 -4.06
N LEU A 952 17.18 29.17 -3.37
CA LEU A 952 17.63 30.55 -3.18
C LEU A 952 17.86 31.26 -4.51
N ASP A 953 18.42 30.59 -5.51
CA ASP A 953 18.64 31.17 -6.84
C ASP A 953 17.31 31.43 -7.57
N VAL A 954 16.31 30.55 -7.43
CA VAL A 954 14.95 30.80 -7.96
C VAL A 954 14.30 31.98 -7.24
N LEU A 955 14.36 32.01 -5.90
CA LEU A 955 13.77 33.07 -5.08
C LEU A 955 14.40 34.43 -5.39
N GLU A 956 15.73 34.49 -5.58
CA GLU A 956 16.45 35.71 -5.95
C GLU A 956 16.09 36.18 -7.36
N ARG A 957 16.06 35.27 -8.36
CA ARG A 957 15.61 35.60 -9.73
C ARG A 957 14.20 36.18 -9.75
N GLN A 958 13.34 35.67 -8.87
CA GLN A 958 11.93 36.06 -8.82
C GLN A 958 11.63 37.19 -7.82
N GLY A 959 12.60 37.57 -6.98
CA GLY A 959 12.45 38.61 -5.95
C GLY A 959 11.45 38.24 -4.85
N ALA A 960 11.40 36.97 -4.45
CA ALA A 960 10.41 36.45 -3.52
C ALA A 960 11.00 36.09 -2.15
N PRO A 961 10.51 36.66 -1.03
CA PRO A 961 10.90 36.25 0.32
C PRO A 961 10.30 34.89 0.68
N ALA A 962 10.93 34.22 1.65
CA ALA A 962 10.50 32.92 2.16
C ALA A 962 10.95 32.73 3.62
N LEU A 963 10.33 31.77 4.30
CA LEU A 963 10.70 31.32 5.65
C LEU A 963 11.19 29.87 5.59
N PHE A 964 12.41 29.62 6.03
CA PHE A 964 12.99 28.28 6.06
C PHE A 964 12.97 27.72 7.48
N PHE A 965 12.34 26.56 7.69
CA PHE A 965 12.40 25.82 8.93
C PHE A 965 13.59 24.87 8.89
N LEU A 966 14.67 25.26 9.58
CA LEU A 966 15.94 24.56 9.49
C LEU A 966 16.10 23.54 10.61
N MET A 967 16.69 22.40 10.26
CA MET A 967 17.08 21.35 11.18
C MET A 967 18.37 21.74 11.90
N GLY A 968 18.32 21.81 13.23
CA GLY A 968 19.39 22.40 14.04
C GLY A 968 20.78 21.77 13.83
N HIS A 969 20.87 20.47 13.58
CA HIS A 969 22.14 19.84 13.20
C HIS A 969 22.73 20.29 11.85
N GLN A 970 21.86 20.55 10.87
CA GLN A 970 22.26 20.86 9.51
C GLN A 970 22.76 22.29 9.51
N VAL A 971 22.19 23.14 10.37
CA VAL A 971 22.71 24.48 10.64
C VAL A 971 24.17 24.44 11.10
N ARG A 972 24.55 23.49 11.98
CA ARG A 972 25.96 23.34 12.39
C ARG A 972 26.86 22.85 11.27
N THR A 973 26.33 21.98 10.42
CA THR A 973 27.12 21.34 9.36
C THR A 973 27.27 22.23 8.12
N TYR A 974 26.22 22.97 7.76
CA TYR A 974 26.10 23.78 6.56
C TYR A 974 25.85 25.25 6.92
N GLY A 975 26.56 25.73 7.94
CA GLY A 975 26.41 27.10 8.43
C GLY A 975 26.73 28.17 7.37
N ASP A 976 27.51 27.83 6.34
CA ASP A 976 27.73 28.66 5.16
C ASP A 976 26.44 28.85 4.33
N VAL A 977 25.64 27.79 4.14
CA VAL A 977 24.34 27.84 3.47
C VAL A 977 23.35 28.65 4.31
N VAL A 978 23.33 28.46 5.63
CA VAL A 978 22.45 29.24 6.52
C VAL A 978 22.81 30.72 6.53
N LYS A 979 24.11 31.05 6.53
CA LYS A 979 24.57 32.43 6.31
C LYS A 979 24.09 32.97 4.98
N GLU A 980 24.04 32.14 3.95
CA GLU A 980 23.54 32.54 2.64
C GLU A 980 22.02 32.81 2.64
N VAL A 981 21.21 31.93 3.24
CA VAL A 981 19.77 32.14 3.48
C VAL A 981 19.54 33.48 4.20
N SER A 982 20.26 33.71 5.30
CA SER A 982 20.18 34.94 6.08
C SER A 982 20.67 36.18 5.29
N ARG A 983 21.82 36.09 4.61
CA ARG A 983 22.40 37.19 3.82
C ARG A 983 21.51 37.59 2.64
N ARG A 984 20.82 36.63 2.01
CA ARG A 984 19.86 36.88 0.92
C ARG A 984 18.50 37.38 1.43
N GLY A 985 18.33 37.54 2.76
CA GLY A 985 17.19 38.24 3.36
C GLY A 985 15.97 37.37 3.64
N HIS A 986 16.12 36.04 3.67
CA HIS A 986 15.05 35.12 4.03
C HIS A 986 14.98 34.93 5.55
N GLU A 987 13.77 34.67 6.07
CA GLU A 987 13.57 34.41 7.49
C GLU A 987 13.90 32.95 7.82
N ILE A 988 14.33 32.72 9.06
CA ILE A 988 14.73 31.41 9.54
C ILE A 988 13.88 31.05 10.75
N GLY A 989 13.24 29.88 10.68
CA GLY A 989 12.62 29.17 11.78
C GLY A 989 13.40 27.90 12.11
N VAL A 990 13.03 27.22 13.19
CA VAL A 990 13.61 25.93 13.57
C VAL A 990 12.62 24.79 13.31
N HIS A 991 13.07 23.75 12.62
CA HIS A 991 12.29 22.52 12.39
C HIS A 991 12.57 21.48 13.46
N SER A 992 12.78 21.92 14.70
CA SER A 992 13.48 21.18 15.74
C SER A 992 14.97 20.98 15.44
N TRP A 993 15.68 20.44 16.41
CA TRP A 993 17.05 19.97 16.20
C TRP A 993 17.00 18.84 15.18
N THR A 994 16.03 17.99 15.54
CA THR A 994 15.41 16.72 15.21
C THR A 994 14.20 16.56 14.21
N HIS A 995 14.19 15.94 13.02
CA HIS A 995 13.02 15.35 12.32
C HIS A 995 12.42 14.11 13.03
N THR A 996 12.67 13.95 14.34
CA THR A 996 11.99 12.95 15.17
C THR A 996 10.57 13.40 15.53
N ASP A 997 9.63 12.45 15.47
CA ASP A 997 8.26 12.67 15.91
C ASP A 997 8.21 13.00 17.42
N SER A 998 7.85 14.25 17.73
CA SER A 998 7.82 14.79 19.09
C SER A 998 6.75 14.17 20.00
N SER A 999 5.88 13.29 19.49
CA SER A 999 4.92 12.53 20.30
C SER A 999 5.57 11.44 21.16
N TYR A 1000 6.80 11.00 20.83
CA TYR A 1000 7.55 10.01 21.59
C TYR A 1000 8.57 10.61 22.57
N LEU A 1001 8.64 11.94 22.67
CA LEU A 1001 9.67 12.65 23.41
C LEU A 1001 9.10 13.38 24.62
N THR A 1002 9.91 13.51 25.67
CA THR A 1002 9.49 14.28 26.86
C THR A 1002 9.54 15.79 26.59
N SER A 1003 8.79 16.59 27.34
CA SER A 1003 8.87 18.05 27.25
C SER A 1003 10.30 18.58 27.49
N TYR A 1004 11.10 17.89 28.30
CA TYR A 1004 12.51 18.25 28.52
C TYR A 1004 13.34 18.02 27.24
N ASP A 1005 13.21 16.86 26.61
CA ASP A 1005 13.94 16.53 25.39
C ASP A 1005 13.60 17.50 24.26
N VAL A 1006 12.31 17.80 24.06
CA VAL A 1006 11.85 18.73 23.02
C VAL A 1006 12.32 20.16 23.30
N THR A 1007 12.30 20.61 24.56
CA THR A 1007 12.83 21.93 24.94
C THR A 1007 14.33 22.01 24.67
N ARG A 1008 15.09 20.97 25.00
CA ARG A 1008 16.54 20.90 24.76
C ARG A 1008 16.86 20.95 23.27
N MET A 1009 16.15 20.18 22.44
CA MET A 1009 16.30 20.23 20.98
C MET A 1009 16.03 21.62 20.41
N LEU A 1010 14.90 22.22 20.76
CA LEU A 1010 14.54 23.54 20.24
C LEU A 1010 15.56 24.59 20.70
N SER A 1011 15.98 24.55 21.97
CA SER A 1011 17.03 25.42 22.49
C SER A 1011 18.35 25.27 21.71
N ASN A 1012 18.80 24.03 21.50
CA ASN A 1012 20.05 23.76 20.77
C ASN A 1012 19.98 24.24 19.31
N SER A 1013 18.79 24.17 18.69
CA SER A 1013 18.56 24.68 17.33
C SER A 1013 18.61 26.19 17.28
N LEU A 1014 18.00 26.86 18.26
CA LEU A 1014 18.06 28.32 18.39
C LEU A 1014 19.51 28.78 18.58
N ASP A 1015 20.27 28.10 19.43
CA ASP A 1015 21.68 28.39 19.66
C ASP A 1015 22.52 28.19 18.39
N ALA A 1016 22.32 27.08 17.67
CA ALA A 1016 23.04 26.84 16.41
C ALA A 1016 22.74 27.91 15.34
N VAL A 1017 21.48 28.33 15.20
CA VAL A 1017 21.12 29.41 14.25
C VAL A 1017 21.71 30.75 14.71
N ARG A 1018 21.65 31.05 16.02
CA ARG A 1018 22.22 32.28 16.59
C ARG A 1018 23.73 32.34 16.40
N ASP A 1019 24.44 31.24 16.61
CA ASP A 1019 25.90 31.18 16.46
C ASP A 1019 26.34 31.42 15.00
N VAL A 1020 25.51 31.01 14.03
CA VAL A 1020 25.81 31.13 12.60
C VAL A 1020 25.39 32.49 12.03
N THR A 1021 24.22 33.00 12.43
CA THR A 1021 23.59 34.19 11.81
C THR A 1021 23.61 35.44 12.69
N GLY A 1022 23.92 35.30 13.98
CA GLY A 1022 23.79 36.37 14.98
C GLY A 1022 22.35 36.71 15.37
N SER A 1023 21.36 35.99 14.84
CA SER A 1023 19.93 36.23 15.08
C SER A 1023 19.24 35.00 15.67
N THR A 1024 18.31 35.21 16.60
CA THR A 1024 17.52 34.12 17.21
C THR A 1024 16.19 33.98 16.46
N PRO A 1025 15.87 32.78 15.93
CA PRO A 1025 14.57 32.50 15.31
C PRO A 1025 13.38 32.73 16.25
N LYS A 1026 12.24 33.15 15.67
CA LYS A 1026 10.96 33.31 16.39
C LYS A 1026 9.94 32.22 16.04
N TYR A 1027 10.13 31.53 14.93
CA TYR A 1027 9.20 30.55 14.39
C TYR A 1027 9.73 29.14 14.56
N ALA A 1028 8.83 28.20 14.81
CA ALA A 1028 9.14 26.78 14.82
C ALA A 1028 8.06 26.00 14.07
N ARG A 1029 8.41 24.85 13.51
CA ARG A 1029 7.45 23.89 12.95
C ARG A 1029 7.88 22.50 13.39
N PRO A 1030 7.01 21.68 14.02
CA PRO A 1030 7.37 20.33 14.40
C PRO A 1030 7.52 19.43 13.15
N PRO A 1031 8.42 18.45 13.19
CA PRO A 1031 8.48 17.38 12.19
C PRO A 1031 7.12 16.74 11.96
N TYR A 1032 6.83 16.37 10.72
CA TYR A 1032 5.54 15.81 10.28
C TYR A 1032 4.33 16.74 10.52
N GLY A 1033 4.53 18.00 10.90
CA GLY A 1033 3.46 18.92 11.30
C GLY A 1033 2.73 18.53 12.59
N LYS A 1034 3.21 17.52 13.33
CA LYS A 1034 2.54 17.00 14.53
C LYS A 1034 2.88 17.82 15.77
N LEU A 1035 1.95 18.69 16.18
CA LEU A 1035 2.10 19.46 17.42
C LEU A 1035 1.70 18.60 18.64
N SER A 1036 2.67 18.00 19.34
CA SER A 1036 2.42 17.32 20.61
C SER A 1036 2.25 18.31 21.77
N PRO A 1037 1.61 17.92 22.90
CA PRO A 1037 1.55 18.76 24.10
C PRO A 1037 2.95 19.18 24.60
N SER A 1038 3.92 18.28 24.53
CA SER A 1038 5.32 18.53 24.91
C SER A 1038 5.99 19.55 23.99
N TYR A 1039 5.71 19.51 22.68
CA TYR A 1039 6.22 20.49 21.72
C TYR A 1039 5.58 21.87 21.89
N ALA A 1040 4.27 21.92 22.11
CA ALA A 1040 3.56 23.17 22.38
C ALA A 1040 4.09 23.84 23.66
N GLN A 1041 4.30 23.07 24.72
CA GLN A 1041 4.88 23.56 25.98
C GLN A 1041 6.31 24.06 25.79
N ALA A 1042 7.14 23.34 25.03
CA ALA A 1042 8.51 23.74 24.73
C ALA A 1042 8.56 25.07 23.95
N CYS A 1043 7.72 25.21 22.90
CA CYS A 1043 7.60 26.46 22.14
C CYS A 1043 7.19 27.63 23.04
N GLN A 1044 6.20 27.43 23.92
CA GLN A 1044 5.79 28.46 24.89
C GLN A 1044 6.93 28.87 25.82
N SER A 1045 7.70 27.91 26.34
CA SER A 1045 8.81 28.16 27.27
C SER A 1045 9.97 28.92 26.62
N LEU A 1046 10.19 28.73 25.31
CA LEU A 1046 11.27 29.34 24.54
C LEU A 1046 10.83 30.59 23.78
N GLY A 1047 9.56 30.99 23.87
CA GLY A 1047 9.01 32.15 23.16
C GLY A 1047 8.89 31.96 21.63
N LEU A 1048 8.73 30.71 21.18
CA LEU A 1048 8.58 30.36 19.76
C LEU A 1048 7.12 30.29 19.33
N THR A 1049 6.86 30.72 18.11
CA THR A 1049 5.54 30.61 17.47
C THR A 1049 5.50 29.37 16.57
N PRO A 1050 4.68 28.34 16.88
CA PRO A 1050 4.49 27.20 16.00
C PRO A 1050 3.71 27.61 14.74
N VAL A 1051 4.18 27.20 13.56
CA VAL A 1051 3.61 27.60 12.26
C VAL A 1051 3.21 26.37 11.44
N GLY A 1052 1.94 26.26 11.08
CA GLY A 1052 1.44 25.24 10.15
C GLY A 1052 1.56 25.66 8.68
N TRP A 1053 0.83 24.97 7.80
CA TRP A 1053 0.65 25.36 6.39
C TRP A 1053 -0.82 25.23 5.98
N SER A 1054 -1.18 25.86 4.87
CA SER A 1054 -2.55 25.83 4.31
C SER A 1054 -2.61 25.18 2.93
N ALA A 1055 -1.45 24.89 2.35
CA ALA A 1055 -1.27 24.23 1.08
C ALA A 1055 0.10 23.54 1.04
N SER A 1056 0.17 22.35 0.46
CA SER A 1056 1.35 21.49 0.40
C SER A 1056 1.68 21.11 -1.04
N SER A 1057 2.97 21.18 -1.39
CA SER A 1057 3.48 20.80 -2.71
C SER A 1057 3.58 19.29 -2.92
N GLU A 1058 3.67 18.48 -1.86
CA GLU A 1058 3.91 17.02 -1.94
C GLU A 1058 5.17 16.66 -2.75
N ASP A 1059 6.16 17.55 -2.73
CA ASP A 1059 7.41 17.47 -3.50
C ASP A 1059 8.41 16.42 -2.98
N TRP A 1060 8.12 15.80 -1.83
CA TRP A 1060 8.94 14.73 -1.24
C TRP A 1060 8.63 13.31 -1.78
N GLY A 1061 7.52 13.12 -2.52
CA GLY A 1061 7.09 11.83 -3.07
C GLY A 1061 7.71 11.47 -4.42
N ALA A 1062 7.37 10.30 -4.99
CA ALA A 1062 7.77 9.90 -6.36
C ALA A 1062 6.97 10.65 -7.46
N ASN A 1063 6.66 11.92 -7.20
CA ASN A 1063 5.86 12.81 -8.05
C ASN A 1063 6.76 13.48 -9.08
N THR A 1064 6.24 13.75 -10.29
CA THR A 1064 6.95 14.53 -11.29
C THR A 1064 6.77 16.04 -11.06
N GLU A 1065 7.64 16.89 -11.63
CA GLU A 1065 7.47 18.36 -11.68
C GLU A 1065 6.03 18.76 -12.03
N ARG A 1066 5.44 18.05 -13.00
CA ARG A 1066 4.08 18.29 -13.46
C ARG A 1066 3.03 18.02 -12.39
N ASP A 1067 3.21 16.98 -11.58
CA ASP A 1067 2.29 16.60 -10.51
C ASP A 1067 2.34 17.64 -9.37
N VAL A 1068 3.55 18.09 -9.01
CA VAL A 1068 3.78 19.15 -8.01
C VAL A 1068 3.13 20.48 -8.47
N ILE A 1069 3.30 20.84 -9.75
CA ILE A 1069 2.69 22.04 -10.34
C ILE A 1069 1.15 21.94 -10.34
N ILE A 1070 0.58 20.80 -10.73
CA ILE A 1070 -0.87 20.59 -10.75
C ILE A 1070 -1.45 20.74 -9.33
N LYS A 1071 -0.79 20.14 -8.34
CA LYS A 1071 -1.18 20.23 -6.94
C LYS A 1071 -1.18 21.67 -6.44
N LEU A 1072 -0.08 22.40 -6.61
CA LEU A 1072 0.03 23.80 -6.19
C LEU A 1072 -0.95 24.72 -6.93
N ALA A 1073 -1.22 24.44 -8.21
CA ALA A 1073 -2.23 25.15 -9.00
C ALA A 1073 -3.63 24.97 -8.42
N SER A 1074 -3.99 23.72 -8.06
CA SER A 1074 -5.30 23.36 -7.51
C SER A 1074 -5.53 23.95 -6.12
N GLU A 1075 -4.49 24.04 -5.29
CA GLU A 1075 -4.62 24.59 -3.95
C GLU A 1075 -4.64 26.13 -3.94
N GLY A 1076 -4.00 26.79 -4.91
CA GLY A 1076 -3.96 28.24 -5.03
C GLY A 1076 -3.09 28.93 -3.96
N ALA A 1077 -2.51 30.08 -4.30
CA ALA A 1077 -1.52 30.75 -3.44
C ALA A 1077 -2.09 31.86 -2.53
N ARG A 1078 -3.23 32.46 -2.89
CA ARG A 1078 -3.70 33.72 -2.30
C ARG A 1078 -4.03 33.57 -0.81
N GLY A 1079 -3.34 34.33 0.04
CA GLY A 1079 -3.51 34.34 1.48
C GLY A 1079 -3.04 33.07 2.20
N LYS A 1080 -2.29 32.17 1.54
CA LYS A 1080 -1.87 30.88 2.08
C LYS A 1080 -0.41 30.84 2.52
N VAL A 1081 -0.12 29.94 3.46
CA VAL A 1081 1.22 29.44 3.76
C VAL A 1081 1.46 28.18 2.93
N LEU A 1082 2.42 28.24 2.01
CA LEU A 1082 2.75 27.18 1.06
C LEU A 1082 3.94 26.37 1.60
N LEU A 1083 3.79 25.05 1.69
CA LEU A 1083 4.83 24.13 2.13
C LEU A 1083 5.56 23.50 0.93
N PHE A 1084 6.89 23.62 0.95
CA PHE A 1084 7.85 22.91 0.11
C PHE A 1084 8.92 22.27 0.99
N HIS A 1085 9.75 21.40 0.42
CA HIS A 1085 10.90 20.83 1.11
C HIS A 1085 12.19 21.21 0.41
N ASP A 1086 13.17 21.71 1.18
CA ASP A 1086 14.51 21.97 0.67
C ASP A 1086 15.54 20.93 1.12
N GLY A 1087 15.16 20.04 2.06
CA GLY A 1087 15.98 18.94 2.58
C GLY A 1087 15.72 17.54 1.99
N THR A 1088 14.58 17.35 1.33
CA THR A 1088 14.10 16.05 0.80
C THR A 1088 13.53 16.21 -0.62
N GLY A 1089 13.18 15.10 -1.30
CA GLY A 1089 12.71 15.13 -2.69
C GLY A 1089 13.81 15.32 -3.75
N ASP A 1090 13.41 15.62 -5.00
CA ASP A 1090 14.31 16.00 -6.10
C ASP A 1090 14.41 17.54 -6.19
N PRO A 1091 15.57 18.13 -5.82
CA PRO A 1091 15.71 19.58 -5.75
C PRO A 1091 15.52 20.33 -7.07
N GLU A 1092 15.80 19.68 -8.22
CA GLU A 1092 15.62 20.32 -9.52
C GLU A 1092 14.14 20.45 -9.86
N GLN A 1093 13.34 19.44 -9.52
CA GLN A 1093 11.89 19.44 -9.71
C GLN A 1093 11.21 20.44 -8.77
N THR A 1094 11.61 20.47 -7.50
CA THR A 1094 11.11 21.48 -6.53
C THR A 1094 11.43 22.90 -6.99
N ALA A 1095 12.66 23.16 -7.47
CA ALA A 1095 13.06 24.46 -7.98
C ALA A 1095 12.26 24.87 -9.23
N ALA A 1096 12.02 23.94 -10.16
CA ALA A 1096 11.22 24.19 -11.37
C ALA A 1096 9.75 24.48 -11.03
N ALA A 1097 9.14 23.71 -10.13
CA ALA A 1097 7.77 23.94 -9.66
C ALA A 1097 7.63 25.28 -8.92
N LEU A 1098 8.62 25.64 -8.08
CA LEU A 1098 8.67 26.93 -7.41
C LEU A 1098 8.79 28.10 -8.41
N GLU A 1099 9.62 27.97 -9.44
CA GLU A 1099 9.76 28.99 -10.49
C GLU A 1099 8.46 29.18 -11.27
N TRP A 1100 7.77 28.08 -11.58
CA TRP A 1100 6.44 28.12 -12.19
C TRP A 1100 5.42 28.84 -11.29
N LEU A 1101 5.37 28.49 -10.00
CA LEU A 1101 4.46 29.07 -9.01
C LEU A 1101 4.69 30.57 -8.86
N LEU A 1102 5.95 31.00 -8.71
CA LEU A 1102 6.31 32.42 -8.59
C LEU A 1102 5.94 33.20 -9.86
N GLY A 1103 6.12 32.59 -11.04
CA GLY A 1103 5.63 33.13 -12.30
C GLY A 1103 4.10 33.27 -12.32
N ALA A 1104 3.37 32.30 -11.78
CA ALA A 1104 1.91 32.32 -11.68
C ALA A 1104 1.42 33.40 -10.69
N CYS A 1105 2.02 33.48 -9.50
CA CYS A 1105 1.75 34.51 -8.50
C CYS A 1105 1.95 35.92 -9.07
N ARG A 1106 3.06 36.14 -9.78
CA ARG A 1106 3.34 37.42 -10.46
C ARG A 1106 2.24 37.79 -11.46
N ARG A 1107 1.82 36.84 -12.30
CA ARG A 1107 0.72 37.04 -13.28
C ARG A 1107 -0.63 37.31 -12.59
N ALA A 1108 -0.86 36.71 -11.42
CA ALA A 1108 -2.10 36.82 -10.65
C ALA A 1108 -2.12 37.99 -9.64
N GLY A 1109 -1.05 38.80 -9.60
CA GLY A 1109 -0.91 39.89 -8.63
C GLY A 1109 -0.75 39.44 -7.18
N ILE A 1110 -0.36 38.18 -6.94
CA ILE A 1110 -0.12 37.63 -5.60
C ILE A 1110 1.35 37.83 -5.27
N ARG A 1111 1.63 38.53 -4.17
CA ARG A 1111 3.01 38.83 -3.74
C ARG A 1111 3.46 37.87 -2.64
N PRO A 1112 4.52 37.08 -2.83
CA PRO A 1112 5.18 36.43 -1.70
C PRO A 1112 5.68 37.50 -0.72
N ILE A 1113 5.37 37.38 0.55
CA ILE A 1113 5.77 38.33 1.61
C ILE A 1113 6.49 37.61 2.76
N PRO A 1114 7.31 38.32 3.56
CA PRO A 1114 7.97 37.75 4.74
C PRO A 1114 6.94 37.28 5.79
N ALA A 1115 7.29 36.25 6.56
CA ALA A 1115 6.51 35.70 7.66
C ALA A 1115 6.16 36.75 8.73
N ASP A 1116 7.09 37.63 9.12
CA ASP A 1116 6.79 38.72 10.07
C ASP A 1116 5.72 39.68 9.52
N GLU A 1117 5.69 39.92 8.20
CA GLU A 1117 4.64 40.71 7.54
C GLU A 1117 3.34 39.93 7.46
N PHE A 1118 3.39 38.67 7.06
CA PHE A 1118 2.24 37.77 6.98
C PHE A 1118 1.55 37.57 8.35
N ALA A 1119 2.34 37.47 9.44
CA ALA A 1119 1.86 37.36 10.81
C ALA A 1119 1.13 38.63 11.28
N ARG A 1120 1.68 39.83 10.99
CA ARG A 1120 1.04 41.12 11.30
C ARG A 1120 -0.31 41.30 10.61
N LEU A 1121 -0.50 40.65 9.47
CA LEU A 1121 -1.75 40.64 8.72
C LEU A 1121 -2.74 39.55 9.19
N GLY A 1122 -2.47 38.93 10.35
CA GLY A 1122 -3.31 37.93 11.02
C GLY A 1122 -3.26 36.54 10.38
N GLY A 1123 -2.12 36.17 9.78
CA GLY A 1123 -2.07 35.13 8.74
C GLY A 1123 -1.55 33.74 9.10
N LEU A 1124 -0.81 33.52 10.19
CA LEU A 1124 -0.17 32.21 10.39
C LEU A 1124 -1.18 31.14 10.85
N PRO A 1125 -1.32 30.00 10.14
CA PRO A 1125 -2.20 28.92 10.56
C PRO A 1125 -1.67 28.29 11.85
N ALA A 1126 -2.55 28.15 12.84
CA ALA A 1126 -2.27 27.44 14.07
C ALA A 1126 -2.19 25.93 13.79
N LEU A 1127 -1.22 25.26 14.38
CA LEU A 1127 -1.21 23.80 14.45
C LEU A 1127 -2.13 23.37 15.60
N GLU A 1128 -3.00 22.38 15.35
CA GLU A 1128 -3.81 21.79 16.41
C GLU A 1128 -2.99 20.79 17.23
N VAL A 1129 -3.16 20.81 18.55
CA VAL A 1129 -2.47 19.86 19.43
C VAL A 1129 -3.02 18.46 19.17
N CYS A 1130 -2.18 17.58 18.65
CA CYS A 1130 -2.53 16.19 18.39
C CYS A 1130 -2.79 15.48 19.73
N ASN A 1131 -4.01 14.98 19.93
CA ASN A 1131 -4.34 14.11 21.05
C ASN A 1131 -3.98 12.67 20.66
N PRO A 1132 -3.06 11.97 21.35
CA PRO A 1132 -2.60 10.62 20.98
C PRO A 1132 -3.66 9.51 21.12
N PHE A 1133 -4.95 9.86 21.28
CA PHE A 1133 -6.09 8.96 21.46
C PHE A 1133 -7.24 9.21 20.47
N ARG A 1134 -6.98 9.74 19.26
CA ARG A 1134 -7.99 9.90 18.21
C ARG A 1134 -7.59 9.24 16.90
#